data_AF-A0A497DW47-F1
#
_entry.id   AF-A0A497DW47-F1
#
_cell.length_a   1.000
_cell.length_b   1.000
_cell.length_c   1.000
_cell.angle_alpha   90.00
_cell.angle_beta   90.00
_cell.angle_gamma   90.00
#
_symmetry.space_group_name_H-M   'P 1'
#
loop_
_entity.id
_entity.type
_entity.pdbx_description
1 polymer ?
#
loop_
_entity_poly.entity_id
_entity_poly.type
_entity_poly.pdbx_seq_one_letter_code
_entity_poly.pdbx_strand_id
1 'polypeptide(L)'
;VRDALVENNLFDVEIVPGMTLPLNLAARLAIRTKNNYNLIPEFPTHTQIEKITEKSSGHIIYRVKFNKLGENKITVSWDDGKRMFLEFFITQPLETLIKKRASFLVNKQQHRDPSKWYDGLFSEWDMKKKILLNPDKRDGLKRYVLSCDDPGLGKAPYVAAKNVGWPEPEEIEAVEYYIKNFVWGKLQRTNQETYPYGVYGIPDWKTNREAGPTDREGWVGHLWRVFDYPHVINLYWNMYRLAQFYPELVHYLDADGYLERALGTAKAYFTLPLELAHWSALDLGTMDEMVINFLIQDLEKRGWKEKAEWLKRRWEKKVEHFIKDDPNLFHSEYPFDPTGFEAYHALAKYAYQQLKEGKSTLKVTLDEVKQFMEKEIALNIATRGWLETSYYQLGGEKRLRYMSQMGGWSILDYGLYYAENLYPFLRLGYASFLSSWALMNAGDEESNYGYWWPVKENDGAAGSAFVTEAYGRTWLGNEQKRGAWRYSAEIDLGFGAALRTAATIIAQDPLFGLICYGGKLEESGHELKIYSLDGLRQRFHLIKVHVKLHMNLERDGFTSSPPIIIHKNLNYLKFVIESRYEQPHLTKLYLDGLRPGSYRVVIDGREKDIFSAQQLARGVDIQVENRNIPVEIICIAKN
;
A
#
# COMPACT_ATOMS: atom_id res chain seq x y z
N VAL A 1 11.55 26.91 -4.62
CA VAL A 1 10.12 27.20 -4.94
C VAL A 1 9.37 27.76 -3.74
N ARG A 2 9.28 27.06 -2.61
CA ARG A 2 8.57 27.53 -1.40
C ARG A 2 9.02 28.92 -0.92
N ASP A 3 10.34 29.16 -0.84
CA ASP A 3 10.85 30.49 -0.47
C ASP A 3 10.46 31.58 -1.47
N ALA A 4 10.53 31.27 -2.78
CA ALA A 4 10.13 32.19 -3.84
C ALA A 4 8.63 32.58 -3.73
N LEU A 5 7.75 31.68 -3.27
CA LEU A 5 6.34 32.03 -3.01
C LEU A 5 6.25 33.12 -1.93
N VAL A 6 6.92 32.93 -0.79
CA VAL A 6 6.88 33.88 0.34
C VAL A 6 7.54 35.21 -0.02
N GLU A 7 8.66 35.17 -0.75
CA GLU A 7 9.37 36.36 -1.22
C GLU A 7 8.48 37.24 -2.08
N ASN A 8 7.63 36.62 -2.91
CA ASN A 8 6.68 37.27 -3.81
C ASN A 8 5.30 37.53 -3.18
N ASN A 9 5.20 37.58 -1.85
CA ASN A 9 3.95 37.83 -1.12
C ASN A 9 2.83 36.81 -1.41
N LEU A 10 3.19 35.55 -1.68
CA LEU A 10 2.27 34.42 -1.76
C LEU A 10 2.37 33.56 -0.49
N PHE A 11 1.81 32.35 -0.54
CA PHE A 11 1.68 31.44 0.59
C PHE A 11 2.52 30.19 0.36
N ASP A 12 3.32 29.85 1.34
CA ASP A 12 3.91 28.53 1.50
C ASP A 12 3.03 27.74 2.48
N VAL A 13 2.42 26.65 1.98
CA VAL A 13 1.54 25.80 2.77
C VAL A 13 2.08 24.38 2.76
N GLU A 14 2.26 23.81 3.94
CA GLU A 14 2.57 22.40 4.14
C GLU A 14 1.48 21.75 5.01
N ILE A 15 1.11 20.51 4.67
CA ILE A 15 0.03 19.78 5.33
C ILE A 15 0.51 18.38 5.72
N VAL A 16 0.16 17.95 6.93
CA VAL A 16 0.33 16.56 7.39
C VAL A 16 -0.96 16.07 8.06
N PRO A 17 -1.30 14.77 7.98
CA PRO A 17 -0.60 13.73 7.24
C PRO A 17 -0.89 13.72 5.73
N GLY A 18 -1.85 14.54 5.25
CA GLY A 18 -2.24 14.65 3.86
C GLY A 18 -3.55 15.43 3.72
N MET A 19 -4.09 15.48 2.49
CA MET A 19 -5.36 16.17 2.19
C MET A 19 -6.53 15.23 1.94
N THR A 20 -6.28 13.95 1.64
CA THR A 20 -7.25 12.88 1.93
C THR A 20 -7.07 12.51 3.40
N LEU A 21 -8.12 12.64 4.21
CA LEU A 21 -8.04 12.50 5.67
C LEU A 21 -9.22 11.70 6.24
N PRO A 22 -8.97 10.61 6.98
CA PRO A 22 -10.01 9.93 7.76
C PRO A 22 -10.63 10.82 8.86
N LEU A 23 -11.94 10.71 9.09
CA LEU A 23 -12.67 11.46 10.14
C LEU A 23 -12.06 11.37 11.55
N ASN A 24 -11.41 10.25 11.87
CA ASN A 24 -10.79 10.00 13.16
C ASN A 24 -9.34 10.53 13.27
N LEU A 25 -8.84 11.24 12.25
CA LEU A 25 -7.55 11.92 12.24
C LEU A 25 -7.72 13.44 12.17
N ALA A 26 -6.67 14.16 12.55
CA ALA A 26 -6.57 15.61 12.42
C ALA A 26 -5.43 15.98 11.48
N ALA A 27 -5.61 17.02 10.69
CA ALA A 27 -4.52 17.61 9.91
C ALA A 27 -3.79 18.68 10.73
N ARG A 28 -2.52 18.91 10.41
CA ARG A 28 -1.80 20.13 10.76
C ARG A 28 -1.46 20.90 9.49
N LEU A 29 -1.74 22.19 9.50
CA LEU A 29 -1.41 23.15 8.46
C LEU A 29 -0.25 24.01 8.94
N ALA A 30 0.86 24.05 8.21
CA ALA A 30 1.89 25.06 8.40
C ALA A 30 1.76 26.10 7.29
N ILE A 31 1.51 27.35 7.67
CA ILE A 31 1.37 28.46 6.72
C ILE A 31 2.47 29.47 7.00
N ARG A 32 3.26 29.79 5.98
CA ARG A 32 4.25 30.87 5.99
C ARG A 32 3.93 31.86 4.88
N THR A 33 3.80 33.12 5.26
CA THR A 33 3.50 34.23 4.34
C THR A 33 3.87 35.56 5.00
N LYS A 34 3.94 36.63 4.19
CA LYS A 34 4.06 38.02 4.67
C LYS A 34 2.71 38.73 4.82
N ASN A 35 1.63 38.12 4.35
CA ASN A 35 0.29 38.71 4.37
C ASN A 35 -0.46 38.40 5.66
N ASN A 36 -1.37 39.30 6.05
CA ASN A 36 -2.42 38.95 7.01
C ASN A 36 -3.52 38.17 6.29
N TYR A 37 -4.03 37.10 6.89
CA TYR A 37 -5.01 36.23 6.25
C TYR A 37 -6.06 35.68 7.21
N ASN A 38 -7.19 35.26 6.65
CA ASN A 38 -8.24 34.52 7.35
C ASN A 38 -8.41 33.12 6.76
N LEU A 39 -8.67 32.15 7.63
CA LEU A 39 -9.03 30.78 7.26
C LEU A 39 -10.55 30.60 7.42
N ILE A 40 -11.24 30.38 6.31
CA ILE A 40 -12.70 30.29 6.27
C ILE A 40 -13.09 28.87 5.82
N PRO A 41 -13.54 27.99 6.72
CA PRO A 41 -14.00 26.66 6.35
C PRO A 41 -15.35 26.73 5.62
N GLU A 42 -15.54 25.87 4.63
CA GLU A 42 -16.80 25.73 3.89
C GLU A 42 -17.97 25.27 4.77
N PHE A 43 -17.69 24.43 5.77
CA PHE A 43 -18.65 23.93 6.74
C PHE A 43 -18.22 24.31 8.17
N PRO A 44 -18.45 25.56 8.64
CA PRO A 44 -17.95 26.03 9.94
C PRO A 44 -18.41 25.22 11.15
N THR A 45 -19.63 24.68 11.13
CA THR A 45 -20.16 23.83 12.22
C THR A 45 -19.57 22.42 12.23
N HIS A 46 -18.89 22.01 11.16
CA HIS A 46 -18.29 20.69 10.99
C HIS A 46 -16.77 20.75 10.83
N THR A 47 -16.17 21.93 10.96
CA THR A 47 -14.73 22.13 10.78
C THR A 47 -14.17 22.96 11.93
N GLN A 48 -13.30 22.34 12.74
CA GLN A 48 -12.58 23.02 13.80
C GLN A 48 -11.19 23.40 13.32
N ILE A 49 -10.83 24.68 13.43
CA ILE A 49 -9.49 25.21 13.15
C ILE A 49 -8.94 25.84 14.42
N GLU A 50 -7.79 25.36 14.89
CA GLU A 50 -7.14 25.79 16.14
C GLU A 50 -5.70 26.23 15.83
N LYS A 51 -5.30 27.48 16.14
CA LYS A 51 -3.89 27.90 16.07
C LYS A 51 -3.12 27.20 17.21
N ILE A 52 -2.16 26.35 16.87
CA ILE A 52 -1.36 25.57 17.84
C ILE A 52 -0.16 26.38 18.31
N THR A 53 0.63 26.90 17.36
CA THR A 53 1.92 27.53 17.67
C THR A 53 2.38 28.41 16.51
N GLU A 54 3.40 29.21 16.78
CA GLU A 54 4.13 30.01 15.82
C GLU A 54 5.62 29.64 15.93
N LYS A 55 6.25 29.31 14.80
CA LYS A 55 7.64 28.90 14.74
C LYS A 55 8.53 30.11 14.43
N SER A 56 9.77 30.08 14.93
CA SER A 56 10.78 31.11 14.63
C SER A 56 11.06 31.28 13.12
N SER A 57 10.77 30.27 12.31
CA SER A 57 10.86 30.32 10.84
C SER A 57 9.70 31.07 10.16
N GLY A 58 8.81 31.72 10.91
CA GLY A 58 7.67 32.48 10.38
C GLY A 58 6.46 31.63 9.99
N HIS A 59 6.44 30.35 10.35
CA HIS A 59 5.29 29.47 10.13
C HIS A 59 4.29 29.57 11.28
N ILE A 60 3.02 29.76 10.95
CA ILE A 60 1.90 29.57 11.88
C ILE A 60 1.34 28.17 11.66
N ILE A 61 1.23 27.40 12.74
CA ILE A 61 0.71 26.04 12.70
C ILE A 61 -0.72 26.00 13.21
N TYR A 62 -1.63 25.43 12.42
CA TYR A 62 -3.01 25.16 12.80
C TYR A 62 -3.27 23.65 12.90
N ARG A 63 -4.14 23.25 13.80
CA ARG A 63 -4.80 21.94 13.81
C ARG A 63 -6.15 22.09 13.13
N VAL A 64 -6.47 21.16 12.24
CA VAL A 64 -7.77 21.11 11.58
C VAL A 64 -8.40 19.75 11.82
N LYS A 65 -9.67 19.76 12.24
CA LYS A 65 -10.51 18.56 12.35
C LYS A 65 -11.77 18.77 11.53
N PHE A 66 -12.11 17.77 10.72
CA PHE A 66 -13.32 17.75 9.90
C PHE A 66 -14.29 16.70 10.45
N ASN A 67 -15.58 16.99 10.35
CA ASN A 67 -16.66 16.09 10.77
C ASN A 67 -17.71 15.89 9.66
N LYS A 68 -17.35 16.15 8.39
CA LYS A 68 -18.22 15.94 7.24
C LYS A 68 -17.48 15.11 6.20
N LEU A 69 -18.06 13.98 5.79
CA LEU A 69 -17.51 13.12 4.73
C LEU A 69 -17.55 13.80 3.36
N GLY A 70 -16.63 13.41 2.47
CA GLY A 70 -16.52 13.92 1.10
C GLY A 70 -15.62 15.15 0.96
N GLU A 71 -15.78 15.89 -0.14
CA GLU A 71 -15.01 17.12 -0.38
C GLU A 71 -15.29 18.17 0.72
N ASN A 72 -14.23 18.76 1.24
CA ASN A 72 -14.24 19.87 2.19
C ASN A 72 -13.23 20.92 1.70
N LYS A 73 -13.53 22.21 1.92
CA LYS A 73 -12.64 23.30 1.50
C LYS A 73 -12.38 24.28 2.63
N ILE A 74 -11.14 24.77 2.73
CA ILE A 74 -10.78 25.95 3.52
C ILE A 74 -10.35 27.04 2.55
N THR A 75 -11.00 28.20 2.62
CA THR A 75 -10.60 29.39 1.85
C THR A 75 -9.60 30.18 2.68
N VAL A 76 -8.39 30.36 2.15
CA VAL A 76 -7.41 31.33 2.66
C VAL A 76 -7.68 32.64 1.95
N SER A 77 -8.10 33.67 2.68
CA SER A 77 -8.38 35.00 2.13
C SER A 77 -7.40 36.02 2.71
N TRP A 78 -6.88 36.90 1.86
CA TRP A 78 -5.98 37.99 2.25
C TRP A 78 -6.17 39.17 1.32
N ASP A 79 -5.81 40.36 1.78
CA ASP A 79 -6.09 41.63 1.10
C ASP A 79 -7.56 41.75 0.64
N ASP A 80 -7.89 42.80 -0.11
CA ASP A 80 -9.21 42.95 -0.70
C ASP A 80 -9.39 41.98 -1.88
N GLY A 81 -10.12 40.88 -1.64
CA GLY A 81 -10.64 39.99 -2.66
C GLY A 81 -9.71 38.85 -3.13
N LYS A 82 -8.47 38.75 -2.64
CA LYS A 82 -7.58 37.63 -3.00
C LYS A 82 -7.88 36.39 -2.16
N ARG A 83 -7.81 35.23 -2.81
CA ARG A 83 -8.07 33.95 -2.16
C ARG A 83 -7.31 32.79 -2.82
N MET A 84 -7.02 31.78 -2.02
CA MET A 84 -6.63 30.45 -2.46
C MET A 84 -7.43 29.39 -1.69
N PHE A 85 -7.46 28.18 -2.21
CA PHE A 85 -8.25 27.09 -1.63
C PHE A 85 -7.33 25.97 -1.15
N LEU A 86 -7.64 25.45 0.03
CA LEU A 86 -7.11 24.18 0.52
C LEU A 86 -8.25 23.17 0.39
N GLU A 87 -8.11 22.21 -0.52
CA GLU A 87 -9.15 21.23 -0.84
C GLU A 87 -8.83 19.87 -0.20
N PHE A 88 -9.73 19.40 0.65
CA PHE A 88 -9.63 18.14 1.39
C PHE A 88 -10.67 17.16 0.92
N PHE A 89 -10.39 15.87 1.09
CA PHE A 89 -11.39 14.81 0.98
C PHE A 89 -11.42 14.00 2.27
N ILE A 90 -12.58 13.95 2.91
CA ILE A 90 -12.74 13.33 4.21
C ILE A 90 -13.36 11.95 4.05
N THR A 91 -12.65 10.93 4.51
CA THR A 91 -13.05 9.53 4.38
C THR A 91 -13.57 8.97 5.70
N GLN A 92 -14.24 7.83 5.65
CA GLN A 92 -14.40 6.99 6.84
C GLN A 92 -13.02 6.51 7.36
N PRO A 93 -12.93 6.01 8.61
CA PRO A 93 -11.72 5.42 9.15
C PRO A 93 -11.08 4.37 8.21
N LEU A 94 -9.75 4.33 8.14
CA LEU A 94 -9.02 3.44 7.21
C LEU A 94 -9.38 1.96 7.40
N GLU A 95 -9.53 1.49 8.64
CA GLU A 95 -9.93 0.11 8.92
C GLU A 95 -11.30 -0.21 8.30
N THR A 96 -12.24 0.74 8.35
CA THR A 96 -13.56 0.62 7.71
C THR A 96 -13.45 0.56 6.20
N LEU A 97 -12.65 1.43 5.58
CA LEU A 97 -12.45 1.42 4.12
C LEU A 97 -11.84 0.10 3.64
N ILE A 98 -10.80 -0.39 4.32
CA ILE A 98 -10.14 -1.66 4.00
C ILE A 98 -11.15 -2.82 4.04
N LYS A 99 -11.93 -2.92 5.12
CA LYS A 99 -12.94 -3.98 5.28
C LYS A 99 -14.07 -3.86 4.24
N LYS A 100 -14.58 -2.64 4.01
CA LYS A 100 -15.63 -2.40 3.02
C LYS A 100 -15.20 -2.75 1.60
N ARG A 101 -13.96 -2.43 1.21
CA ARG A 101 -13.49 -2.71 -0.16
C ARG A 101 -13.41 -4.22 -0.43
N ALA A 102 -12.85 -4.99 0.49
CA ALA A 102 -12.75 -6.44 0.34
C ALA A 102 -14.15 -7.10 0.32
N SER A 103 -15.01 -6.71 1.26
CA SER A 103 -16.41 -7.16 1.29
C SER A 103 -17.16 -6.79 0.00
N PHE A 104 -16.96 -5.60 -0.55
CA PHE A 104 -17.57 -5.18 -1.80
C PHE A 104 -17.11 -6.04 -2.99
N LEU A 105 -15.81 -6.32 -3.09
CA LEU A 105 -15.27 -7.17 -4.14
C LEU A 105 -15.93 -8.55 -4.14
N VAL A 106 -16.05 -9.17 -2.96
CA VAL A 106 -16.68 -10.49 -2.78
C VAL A 106 -18.17 -10.46 -3.06
N ASN A 107 -18.90 -9.48 -2.50
CA ASN A 107 -20.36 -9.47 -2.53
C ASN A 107 -20.97 -8.84 -3.79
N LYS A 108 -20.23 -7.98 -4.50
CA LYS A 108 -20.73 -7.19 -5.63
C LYS A 108 -19.94 -7.39 -6.91
N GLN A 109 -18.68 -7.83 -6.84
CA GLN A 109 -17.81 -7.96 -8.01
C GLN A 109 -17.46 -9.40 -8.39
N GLN A 110 -17.89 -10.42 -7.65
CA GLN A 110 -17.61 -11.82 -8.01
C GLN A 110 -18.77 -12.47 -8.78
N HIS A 111 -18.45 -13.15 -9.89
CA HIS A 111 -19.36 -14.05 -10.59
C HIS A 111 -19.27 -15.46 -10.00
N ARG A 112 -20.41 -16.07 -9.69
CA ARG A 112 -20.50 -17.49 -9.30
C ARG A 112 -21.61 -18.15 -10.12
N ASP A 113 -21.23 -18.70 -11.27
CA ASP A 113 -22.14 -19.33 -12.23
C ASP A 113 -21.37 -20.43 -12.99
N PRO A 114 -21.48 -21.70 -12.56
CA PRO A 114 -20.76 -22.83 -13.17
C PRO A 114 -21.10 -23.07 -14.65
N SER A 115 -22.18 -22.48 -15.17
CA SER A 115 -22.53 -22.56 -16.60
C SER A 115 -21.69 -21.62 -17.48
N LYS A 116 -20.96 -20.69 -16.86
CA LYS A 116 -20.16 -19.68 -17.53
C LYS A 116 -18.67 -20.02 -17.45
N TRP A 117 -17.94 -19.75 -18.53
CA TRP A 117 -16.48 -19.93 -18.53
C TRP A 117 -15.77 -19.02 -17.54
N TYR A 118 -16.43 -17.92 -17.13
CA TYR A 118 -15.93 -16.95 -16.17
C TYR A 118 -16.46 -17.20 -14.75
N ASP A 119 -16.83 -18.44 -14.41
CA ASP A 119 -17.18 -18.84 -13.05
C ASP A 119 -16.03 -18.50 -12.07
N GLY A 120 -16.34 -17.81 -10.99
CA GLY A 120 -15.41 -17.37 -9.96
C GLY A 120 -14.76 -16.00 -10.19
N LEU A 121 -14.91 -15.41 -11.38
CA LEU A 121 -14.27 -14.14 -11.78
C LEU A 121 -14.65 -12.96 -10.87
N PHE A 122 -13.65 -12.24 -10.36
CA PHE A 122 -13.83 -10.86 -9.88
C PHE A 122 -13.79 -9.88 -11.07
N SER A 123 -14.89 -9.18 -11.35
CA SER A 123 -15.05 -8.31 -12.52
C SER A 123 -15.35 -6.84 -12.15
N GLU A 124 -15.79 -6.01 -13.10
CA GLU A 124 -16.06 -4.58 -12.88
C GLU A 124 -17.51 -4.30 -12.46
N TRP A 125 -17.65 -3.33 -11.55
CA TRP A 125 -18.94 -2.77 -11.17
C TRP A 125 -19.13 -1.40 -11.80
N ASP A 126 -20.24 -1.19 -12.51
CA ASP A 126 -20.61 0.15 -12.97
C ASP A 126 -21.34 0.89 -11.84
N MET A 127 -20.67 1.81 -11.16
CA MET A 127 -21.30 2.60 -10.08
C MET A 127 -22.49 3.44 -10.54
N LYS A 128 -22.52 3.86 -11.81
CA LYS A 128 -23.62 4.67 -12.37
C LYS A 128 -24.86 3.82 -12.62
N LYS A 129 -24.67 2.63 -13.20
CA LYS A 129 -25.75 1.71 -13.55
C LYS A 129 -26.11 0.73 -12.43
N LYS A 130 -25.23 0.60 -11.43
CA LYS A 130 -25.34 -0.33 -10.30
C LYS A 130 -25.46 -1.78 -10.76
N ILE A 131 -24.60 -2.16 -11.71
CA ILE A 131 -24.57 -3.51 -12.29
C ILE A 131 -23.16 -4.08 -12.26
N LEU A 132 -23.08 -5.39 -12.01
CA LEU A 132 -21.88 -6.18 -12.21
C LEU A 132 -21.74 -6.49 -13.70
N LEU A 133 -20.68 -5.97 -14.31
CA LEU A 133 -20.33 -6.26 -15.70
C LEU A 133 -19.66 -7.62 -15.82
N ASN A 134 -19.68 -8.18 -17.03
CA ASN A 134 -19.07 -9.48 -17.33
C ASN A 134 -18.63 -9.55 -18.80
N PRO A 135 -17.86 -10.57 -19.20
CA PRO A 135 -17.36 -10.70 -20.57
C PRO A 135 -18.45 -10.72 -21.66
N ASP A 136 -19.69 -11.10 -21.33
CA ASP A 136 -20.83 -11.10 -22.27
C ASP A 136 -21.54 -9.72 -22.32
N LYS A 137 -21.62 -9.02 -21.18
CA LYS A 137 -22.28 -7.71 -20.99
C LYS A 137 -21.29 -6.68 -20.46
N ARG A 138 -20.57 -6.03 -21.38
CA ARG A 138 -19.33 -5.30 -21.09
C ARG A 138 -19.46 -3.79 -20.92
N ASP A 139 -20.61 -3.21 -21.25
CA ASP A 139 -20.80 -1.75 -21.35
C ASP A 139 -19.70 -1.00 -22.14
N GLY A 140 -19.27 -1.58 -23.27
CA GLY A 140 -18.20 -1.00 -24.10
C GLY A 140 -16.78 -1.21 -23.57
N LEU A 141 -16.60 -1.78 -22.37
CA LEU A 141 -15.28 -2.17 -21.87
C LEU A 141 -14.68 -3.30 -22.70
N LYS A 142 -13.35 -3.29 -22.80
CA LYS A 142 -12.59 -4.38 -23.40
C LYS A 142 -12.68 -5.62 -22.50
N ARG A 143 -12.61 -6.82 -23.09
CA ARG A 143 -12.73 -8.09 -22.35
C ARG A 143 -11.63 -8.22 -21.29
N TYR A 144 -10.40 -7.81 -21.60
CA TYR A 144 -9.31 -7.87 -20.64
C TYR A 144 -9.60 -7.08 -19.37
N VAL A 145 -10.11 -5.84 -19.48
CA VAL A 145 -10.47 -5.00 -18.30
C VAL A 145 -11.38 -5.73 -17.30
N LEU A 146 -12.19 -6.66 -17.79
CA LEU A 146 -13.15 -7.40 -17.00
C LEU A 146 -12.61 -8.70 -16.41
N SER A 147 -11.53 -9.26 -16.97
CA SER A 147 -11.22 -10.70 -16.83
C SER A 147 -9.74 -11.09 -16.79
N CYS A 148 -8.82 -10.22 -17.18
CA CYS A 148 -7.37 -10.41 -17.06
C CYS A 148 -6.68 -9.04 -17.01
N ASP A 149 -5.37 -8.97 -17.26
CA ASP A 149 -4.61 -7.71 -17.24
C ASP A 149 -4.65 -7.01 -15.86
N ASP A 150 -3.94 -5.90 -15.69
CA ASP A 150 -3.81 -5.14 -14.46
C ASP A 150 -5.18 -4.78 -13.85
N PRO A 151 -6.22 -4.37 -14.64
CA PRO A 151 -7.55 -4.10 -14.11
C PRO A 151 -8.25 -5.33 -13.54
N GLY A 152 -8.11 -6.51 -14.16
CA GLY A 152 -8.79 -7.74 -13.72
C GLY A 152 -8.04 -8.45 -12.61
N LEU A 153 -6.70 -8.50 -12.72
CA LEU A 153 -5.85 -9.35 -11.88
C LEU A 153 -5.50 -8.74 -10.53
N GLY A 154 -5.66 -7.42 -10.33
CA GLY A 154 -5.37 -6.76 -9.05
C GLY A 154 -6.38 -7.02 -7.92
N LYS A 155 -7.59 -7.50 -8.23
CA LYS A 155 -8.72 -7.63 -7.27
C LYS A 155 -8.51 -8.74 -6.24
N ALA A 156 -8.33 -9.97 -6.69
CA ALA A 156 -8.15 -11.12 -5.79
C ALA A 156 -6.89 -11.03 -4.91
N PRO A 157 -5.71 -10.56 -5.41
CA PRO A 157 -4.54 -10.31 -4.58
C PRO A 157 -4.81 -9.31 -3.45
N TYR A 158 -5.60 -8.25 -3.69
CA TYR A 158 -5.98 -7.32 -2.64
C TYR A 158 -6.83 -8.00 -1.56
N VAL A 159 -7.84 -8.79 -1.95
CA VAL A 159 -8.68 -9.54 -0.98
C VAL A 159 -7.80 -10.48 -0.16
N ALA A 160 -6.90 -11.25 -0.80
CA ALA A 160 -5.97 -12.12 -0.09
C ALA A 160 -5.06 -11.34 0.86
N ALA A 161 -4.44 -10.25 0.41
CA ALA A 161 -3.55 -9.41 1.21
C ALA A 161 -4.27 -8.76 2.41
N LYS A 162 -5.50 -8.27 2.23
CA LYS A 162 -6.34 -7.75 3.32
C LYS A 162 -6.57 -8.83 4.37
N ASN A 163 -6.91 -10.04 3.95
CA ASN A 163 -7.21 -11.13 4.87
C ASN A 163 -5.99 -11.63 5.66
N VAL A 164 -4.76 -11.34 5.22
CA VAL A 164 -3.57 -11.60 6.04
C VAL A 164 -3.54 -10.71 7.30
N GLY A 165 -4.08 -9.49 7.26
CA GLY A 165 -4.18 -8.62 8.43
C GLY A 165 -5.53 -8.71 9.15
N TRP A 166 -6.60 -8.99 8.40
CA TRP A 166 -7.99 -9.00 8.84
C TRP A 166 -8.75 -10.18 8.23
N PRO A 167 -8.51 -11.41 8.73
CA PRO A 167 -9.08 -12.61 8.14
C PRO A 167 -10.61 -12.64 8.31
N GLU A 168 -11.31 -12.94 7.22
CA GLU A 168 -12.75 -13.16 7.15
C GLU A 168 -13.00 -14.43 6.32
N PRO A 169 -13.61 -15.49 6.90
CA PRO A 169 -13.73 -16.80 6.24
C PRO A 169 -14.37 -16.75 4.84
N GLU A 170 -15.46 -15.99 4.68
CA GLU A 170 -16.18 -15.88 3.41
C GLU A 170 -15.34 -15.19 2.33
N GLU A 171 -14.46 -14.27 2.71
CA GLU A 171 -13.58 -13.61 1.75
C GLU A 171 -12.42 -14.51 1.32
N ILE A 172 -11.86 -15.30 2.26
CA ILE A 172 -10.82 -16.28 1.95
C ILE A 172 -11.40 -17.37 1.02
N GLU A 173 -12.58 -17.90 1.33
CA GLU A 173 -13.29 -18.85 0.46
C GLU A 173 -13.53 -18.27 -0.94
N ALA A 174 -13.92 -17.01 -1.04
CA ALA A 174 -14.13 -16.37 -2.34
C ALA A 174 -12.86 -16.31 -3.19
N VAL A 175 -11.69 -16.10 -2.58
CA VAL A 175 -10.41 -16.15 -3.27
C VAL A 175 -10.06 -17.59 -3.68
N GLU A 176 -10.28 -18.59 -2.83
CA GLU A 176 -10.09 -19.99 -3.19
C GLU A 176 -11.00 -20.43 -4.33
N TYR A 177 -12.26 -19.98 -4.32
CA TYR A 177 -13.22 -20.19 -5.40
C TYR A 177 -12.73 -19.57 -6.71
N TYR A 178 -12.22 -18.35 -6.70
CA TYR A 178 -11.60 -17.71 -7.87
C TYR A 178 -10.40 -18.51 -8.40
N ILE A 179 -9.50 -18.94 -7.51
CA ILE A 179 -8.32 -19.71 -7.90
C ILE A 179 -8.72 -21.05 -8.56
N LYS A 180 -9.66 -21.77 -7.95
CA LYS A 180 -10.13 -23.08 -8.42
C LYS A 180 -10.97 -22.98 -9.70
N ASN A 181 -11.87 -22.00 -9.75
CA ASN A 181 -12.91 -21.95 -10.78
C ASN A 181 -12.59 -21.01 -11.95
N PHE A 182 -11.65 -20.08 -11.80
CA PHE A 182 -11.28 -19.13 -12.85
C PHE A 182 -9.80 -19.16 -13.24
N VAL A 183 -8.88 -19.39 -12.29
CA VAL A 183 -7.44 -19.26 -12.54
C VAL A 183 -6.80 -20.57 -12.98
N TRP A 184 -6.70 -21.55 -12.08
CA TRP A 184 -5.85 -22.73 -12.28
C TRP A 184 -6.43 -23.72 -13.30
N GLY A 185 -5.64 -24.02 -14.34
CA GLY A 185 -6.07 -24.79 -15.52
C GLY A 185 -6.94 -24.01 -16.52
N LYS A 186 -7.11 -22.70 -16.28
CA LYS A 186 -7.98 -21.79 -17.05
C LYS A 186 -7.16 -20.59 -17.47
N LEU A 187 -7.35 -19.42 -16.86
CA LEU A 187 -6.52 -18.23 -17.09
C LEU A 187 -5.02 -18.55 -16.96
N GLN A 188 -4.66 -19.41 -16.02
CA GLN A 188 -3.31 -19.92 -15.83
C GLN A 188 -3.23 -21.41 -16.17
N ARG A 189 -2.18 -21.80 -16.91
CA ARG A 189 -1.87 -23.21 -17.17
C ARG A 189 -1.43 -23.94 -15.89
N THR A 190 -1.85 -25.19 -15.76
CA THR A 190 -1.38 -26.08 -14.69
C THR A 190 0.08 -26.47 -14.89
N ASN A 191 0.66 -27.15 -13.90
CA ASN A 191 2.01 -27.69 -13.99
C ASN A 191 2.16 -28.86 -14.98
N GLN A 192 1.04 -29.47 -15.42
CA GLN A 192 1.05 -30.64 -16.31
C GLN A 192 0.78 -30.29 -17.78
N GLU A 193 0.54 -29.01 -18.07
CA GLU A 193 0.38 -28.50 -19.42
C GLU A 193 1.73 -28.06 -20.00
N THR A 194 1.81 -27.93 -21.32
CA THR A 194 2.95 -27.23 -21.95
C THR A 194 3.03 -25.80 -21.42
N TYR A 195 4.22 -25.20 -21.37
CA TYR A 195 4.41 -23.87 -20.76
C TYR A 195 3.76 -23.76 -19.36
N PRO A 196 4.18 -24.61 -18.40
CA PRO A 196 3.53 -24.73 -17.10
C PRO A 196 3.54 -23.39 -16.36
N TYR A 197 2.46 -23.13 -15.61
CA TYR A 197 2.22 -21.87 -14.88
C TYR A 197 2.06 -20.60 -15.74
N GLY A 198 2.09 -20.71 -17.07
CA GLY A 198 1.87 -19.59 -17.98
C GLY A 198 0.51 -18.92 -17.74
N VAL A 199 0.48 -17.59 -17.74
CA VAL A 199 -0.72 -16.78 -17.53
C VAL A 199 -1.15 -16.17 -18.86
N TYR A 200 -2.40 -16.42 -19.27
CA TYR A 200 -2.95 -15.84 -20.50
C TYR A 200 -3.36 -14.38 -20.30
N GLY A 201 -2.99 -13.54 -21.26
CA GLY A 201 -3.21 -12.09 -21.19
C GLY A 201 -4.18 -11.52 -22.21
N ILE A 202 -3.96 -10.26 -22.55
CA ILE A 202 -4.73 -9.44 -23.50
C ILE A 202 -4.72 -10.00 -24.94
N PRO A 203 -5.70 -9.62 -25.80
CA PRO A 203 -6.88 -8.79 -25.51
C PRO A 203 -8.06 -9.54 -24.88
N ASP A 204 -8.01 -10.87 -24.90
CA ASP A 204 -8.99 -11.77 -24.30
C ASP A 204 -8.32 -13.12 -24.00
N TRP A 205 -8.08 -13.39 -22.72
CA TRP A 205 -7.38 -14.59 -22.30
C TRP A 205 -8.10 -15.87 -22.72
N LYS A 206 -9.43 -15.87 -22.77
CA LYS A 206 -10.24 -17.04 -23.10
C LYS A 206 -10.03 -17.44 -24.55
N THR A 207 -10.14 -16.46 -25.45
CA THR A 207 -9.85 -16.65 -26.88
C THR A 207 -8.40 -17.11 -27.08
N ASN A 208 -7.45 -16.47 -26.39
CA ASN A 208 -6.03 -16.83 -26.44
C ASN A 208 -5.76 -18.27 -25.96
N ARG A 209 -6.48 -18.74 -24.95
CA ARG A 209 -6.34 -20.08 -24.41
C ARG A 209 -6.83 -21.16 -25.38
N GLU A 210 -7.90 -20.87 -26.10
CA GLU A 210 -8.56 -21.81 -26.99
C GLU A 210 -8.05 -21.75 -28.44
N ALA A 211 -7.26 -20.73 -28.76
CA ALA A 211 -6.69 -20.54 -30.09
C ALA A 211 -5.81 -21.73 -30.51
N GLY A 212 -6.03 -22.20 -31.74
CA GLY A 212 -5.16 -23.09 -32.49
C GLY A 212 -4.14 -22.33 -33.35
N PRO A 213 -3.11 -23.01 -33.90
CA PRO A 213 -2.04 -22.37 -34.68
C PRO A 213 -2.50 -21.62 -35.94
N THR A 214 -3.67 -21.97 -36.47
CA THR A 214 -4.24 -21.40 -37.69
C THR A 214 -5.34 -20.37 -37.43
N ASP A 215 -5.67 -20.12 -36.16
CA ASP A 215 -6.78 -19.24 -35.82
C ASP A 215 -6.43 -17.79 -36.16
N ARG A 216 -7.37 -17.10 -36.80
CA ARG A 216 -7.21 -15.69 -37.16
C ARG A 216 -7.38 -14.76 -35.96
N GLU A 217 -8.11 -15.21 -34.94
CA GLU A 217 -8.34 -14.48 -33.69
C GLU A 217 -7.68 -15.25 -32.54
N GLY A 218 -6.84 -14.56 -31.77
CA GLY A 218 -6.01 -15.16 -30.71
C GLY A 218 -4.68 -15.71 -31.22
N TRP A 219 -3.73 -15.93 -30.30
CA TRP A 219 -2.46 -16.59 -30.61
C TRP A 219 -2.09 -17.58 -29.51
N VAL A 220 -1.72 -18.80 -29.92
CA VAL A 220 -1.44 -19.97 -29.06
C VAL A 220 -0.39 -19.67 -27.97
N GLY A 221 0.47 -18.68 -28.21
CA GLY A 221 1.54 -18.22 -27.32
C GLY A 221 1.24 -16.97 -26.50
N HIS A 222 -0.03 -16.55 -26.32
CA HIS A 222 -0.43 -15.36 -25.51
C HIS A 222 -0.15 -15.44 -24.00
N LEU A 223 0.96 -16.07 -23.63
CA LEU A 223 1.54 -16.17 -22.30
C LEU A 223 2.69 -15.16 -22.12
N TRP A 224 2.79 -14.17 -23.00
CA TRP A 224 3.97 -13.31 -23.12
C TRP A 224 3.89 -12.00 -22.32
N ARG A 225 2.71 -11.59 -21.84
CA ARG A 225 2.58 -10.29 -21.18
C ARG A 225 3.24 -10.36 -19.80
N VAL A 226 4.38 -9.68 -19.67
CA VAL A 226 5.23 -9.69 -18.48
C VAL A 226 4.48 -9.18 -17.23
N PHE A 227 3.62 -8.18 -17.40
CA PHE A 227 2.87 -7.51 -16.33
C PHE A 227 1.78 -8.38 -15.68
N ASP A 228 1.26 -9.42 -16.34
CA ASP A 228 0.18 -10.24 -15.79
C ASP A 228 0.66 -11.16 -14.65
N TYR A 229 1.91 -11.62 -14.72
CA TYR A 229 2.44 -12.64 -13.82
C TYR A 229 2.61 -12.16 -12.36
N PRO A 230 3.21 -10.98 -12.08
CA PRO A 230 3.37 -10.50 -10.70
C PRO A 230 2.10 -10.46 -9.87
N HIS A 231 0.95 -10.12 -10.46
CA HIS A 231 -0.33 -10.12 -9.77
C HIS A 231 -0.73 -11.52 -9.31
N VAL A 232 -0.53 -12.54 -10.15
CA VAL A 232 -0.80 -13.95 -9.82
C VAL A 232 0.22 -14.49 -8.80
N ILE A 233 1.49 -14.06 -8.87
CA ILE A 233 2.50 -14.38 -7.84
C ILE A 233 2.07 -13.78 -6.49
N ASN A 234 1.64 -12.52 -6.48
CA ASN A 234 1.17 -11.82 -5.28
C ASN A 234 -0.07 -12.49 -4.69
N LEU A 235 -1.01 -12.95 -5.53
CA LEU A 235 -2.16 -13.76 -5.10
C LEU A 235 -1.71 -15.02 -4.33
N TYR A 236 -0.89 -15.86 -4.97
CA TYR A 236 -0.47 -17.11 -4.36
C TYR A 236 0.42 -16.91 -3.13
N TRP A 237 1.27 -15.89 -3.11
CA TRP A 237 2.08 -15.57 -1.94
C TRP A 237 1.22 -15.12 -0.74
N ASN A 238 0.17 -14.32 -0.95
CA ASN A 238 -0.73 -13.97 0.14
C ASN A 238 -1.58 -15.17 0.60
N MET A 239 -2.00 -16.06 -0.31
CA MET A 239 -2.66 -17.32 0.08
C MET A 239 -1.73 -18.26 0.85
N TYR A 240 -0.43 -18.30 0.52
CA TYR A 240 0.58 -18.99 1.32
C TYR A 240 0.64 -18.43 2.75
N ARG A 241 0.68 -17.11 2.90
CA ARG A 241 0.67 -16.46 4.22
C ARG A 241 -0.61 -16.76 5.00
N LEU A 242 -1.76 -16.73 4.34
CA LEU A 242 -3.04 -17.12 4.95
C LEU A 242 -3.01 -18.56 5.44
N ALA A 243 -2.53 -19.50 4.63
CA ALA A 243 -2.43 -20.91 5.00
C ALA A 243 -1.43 -21.16 6.15
N GLN A 244 -0.38 -20.34 6.26
CA GLN A 244 0.56 -20.38 7.38
C GLN A 244 -0.06 -19.81 8.66
N PHE A 245 -0.75 -18.67 8.58
CA PHE A 245 -1.24 -17.97 9.76
C PHE A 245 -2.60 -18.48 10.26
N TYR A 246 -3.46 -18.89 9.34
CA TYR A 246 -4.85 -19.26 9.59
C TYR A 246 -5.21 -20.58 8.89
N PRO A 247 -4.52 -21.69 9.22
CA PRO A 247 -4.69 -22.97 8.50
C PRO A 247 -6.12 -23.53 8.56
N GLU A 248 -6.91 -23.17 9.57
CA GLU A 248 -8.32 -23.59 9.68
C GLU A 248 -9.27 -22.81 8.76
N LEU A 249 -8.83 -21.70 8.15
CA LEU A 249 -9.65 -20.87 7.26
C LEU A 249 -9.36 -21.12 5.77
N VAL A 250 -8.36 -21.93 5.46
CA VAL A 250 -7.88 -22.19 4.10
C VAL A 250 -8.06 -23.67 3.78
N HIS A 251 -8.77 -23.97 2.69
CA HIS A 251 -9.28 -25.33 2.44
C HIS A 251 -8.94 -25.90 1.07
N TYR A 252 -8.50 -25.09 0.13
CA TYR A 252 -8.22 -25.54 -1.24
C TYR A 252 -6.80 -26.08 -1.42
N LEU A 253 -5.79 -25.39 -0.88
CA LEU A 253 -4.41 -25.86 -0.82
C LEU A 253 -3.81 -25.55 0.54
N ASP A 254 -2.83 -26.35 0.94
CA ASP A 254 -1.99 -26.02 2.07
C ASP A 254 -0.95 -24.94 1.70
N ALA A 255 -0.18 -24.51 2.70
CA ALA A 255 0.83 -23.48 2.52
C ALA A 255 1.86 -23.89 1.45
N ASP A 256 2.35 -25.12 1.48
CA ASP A 256 3.35 -25.59 0.50
C ASP A 256 2.78 -25.59 -0.93
N GLY A 257 1.52 -25.96 -1.11
CA GLY A 257 0.84 -25.91 -2.39
C GLY A 257 0.75 -24.49 -2.95
N TYR A 258 0.40 -23.50 -2.12
CA TYR A 258 0.40 -22.10 -2.53
C TYR A 258 1.81 -21.56 -2.79
N LEU A 259 2.80 -21.93 -1.98
CA LEU A 259 4.20 -21.55 -2.17
C LEU A 259 4.76 -22.11 -3.49
N GLU A 260 4.43 -23.35 -3.83
CA GLU A 260 4.81 -23.97 -5.10
C GLU A 260 4.17 -23.26 -6.29
N ARG A 261 2.90 -22.85 -6.18
CA ARG A 261 2.24 -22.06 -7.24
C ARG A 261 2.85 -20.67 -7.40
N ALA A 262 3.18 -19.99 -6.30
CA ALA A 262 3.87 -18.70 -6.36
C ALA A 262 5.23 -18.83 -7.06
N LEU A 263 6.04 -19.83 -6.68
CA LEU A 263 7.34 -20.10 -7.31
C LEU A 263 7.21 -20.51 -8.78
N GLY A 264 6.28 -21.41 -9.11
CA GLY A 264 6.07 -21.87 -10.49
C GLY A 264 5.69 -20.71 -11.40
N THR A 265 4.80 -19.83 -10.92
CA THR A 265 4.41 -18.60 -11.63
C THR A 265 5.60 -17.63 -11.76
N ALA A 266 6.42 -17.47 -10.72
CA ALA A 266 7.63 -16.64 -10.78
C ALA A 266 8.69 -17.20 -11.74
N LYS A 267 8.81 -18.53 -11.86
CA LYS A 267 9.66 -19.16 -12.88
C LYS A 267 9.16 -18.82 -14.28
N ALA A 268 7.86 -19.00 -14.51
CA ALA A 268 7.22 -18.69 -15.79
C ALA A 268 7.38 -17.20 -16.18
N TYR A 269 7.23 -16.28 -15.22
CA TYR A 269 7.48 -14.85 -15.40
C TYR A 269 8.87 -14.55 -16.00
N PHE A 270 9.93 -15.17 -15.48
CA PHE A 270 11.30 -14.94 -15.95
C PHE A 270 11.68 -15.72 -17.23
N THR A 271 10.83 -16.65 -17.71
CA THR A 271 11.20 -17.53 -18.84
C THR A 271 10.24 -17.42 -20.01
N LEU A 272 8.93 -17.52 -19.81
CA LEU A 272 7.96 -17.68 -20.90
C LEU A 272 7.80 -16.42 -21.75
N PRO A 273 7.67 -15.20 -21.20
CA PRO A 273 7.66 -13.98 -22.02
C PRO A 273 8.88 -13.82 -22.94
N LEU A 274 10.06 -14.14 -22.41
CA LEU A 274 11.30 -14.10 -23.17
C LEU A 274 11.33 -15.17 -24.27
N GLU A 275 10.92 -16.41 -23.95
CA GLU A 275 10.89 -17.53 -24.89
C GLU A 275 9.89 -17.32 -26.02
N LEU A 276 8.70 -16.80 -25.70
CA LEU A 276 7.57 -16.74 -26.63
C LEU A 276 7.51 -15.45 -27.45
N ALA A 277 7.96 -14.33 -26.88
CA ALA A 277 7.82 -13.02 -27.52
C ALA A 277 9.07 -12.13 -27.42
N HIS A 278 10.20 -12.67 -26.93
CA HIS A 278 11.43 -11.90 -26.69
C HIS A 278 11.24 -10.70 -25.75
N TRP A 279 10.23 -10.74 -24.88
CA TRP A 279 10.00 -9.69 -23.90
C TRP A 279 10.56 -10.09 -22.54
N SER A 280 11.71 -9.51 -22.20
CA SER A 280 12.44 -9.84 -20.97
C SER A 280 11.79 -9.23 -19.73
N ALA A 281 11.53 -10.06 -18.72
CA ALA A 281 11.16 -9.61 -17.39
C ALA A 281 12.32 -8.89 -16.66
N LEU A 282 13.56 -8.96 -17.15
CA LEU A 282 14.71 -8.30 -16.53
C LEU A 282 14.79 -6.81 -16.85
N ASP A 283 14.14 -6.37 -17.92
CA ASP A 283 14.40 -5.05 -18.52
C ASP A 283 13.35 -3.99 -18.12
N LEU A 284 12.34 -4.39 -17.34
CA LEU A 284 11.19 -3.56 -16.97
C LEU A 284 10.90 -3.60 -15.48
N GLY A 285 10.42 -2.49 -14.90
CA GLY A 285 9.81 -2.51 -13.57
C GLY A 285 8.31 -2.79 -13.68
N THR A 286 7.82 -3.87 -13.09
CA THR A 286 6.39 -4.23 -13.12
C THR A 286 5.73 -4.11 -11.76
N MET A 287 4.43 -3.82 -11.79
CA MET A 287 3.60 -3.72 -10.59
C MET A 287 3.54 -5.06 -9.85
N ASP A 288 3.38 -5.04 -8.53
CA ASP A 288 3.39 -6.22 -7.64
C ASP A 288 4.66 -7.10 -7.61
N GLU A 289 5.68 -6.85 -8.44
CA GLU A 289 6.83 -7.77 -8.50
C GLU A 289 7.76 -7.69 -7.29
N MET A 290 7.64 -6.65 -6.47
CA MET A 290 8.36 -6.54 -5.20
C MET A 290 8.11 -7.76 -4.28
N VAL A 291 7.01 -8.48 -4.48
CA VAL A 291 6.70 -9.73 -3.78
C VAL A 291 7.74 -10.83 -4.00
N ILE A 292 8.48 -10.80 -5.12
CA ILE A 292 9.49 -11.81 -5.44
C ILE A 292 10.60 -11.84 -4.38
N ASN A 293 10.99 -10.68 -3.83
CA ASN A 293 11.95 -10.63 -2.73
C ASN A 293 11.42 -11.36 -1.48
N PHE A 294 10.16 -11.15 -1.10
CA PHE A 294 9.56 -11.85 0.04
C PHE A 294 9.42 -13.36 -0.23
N LEU A 295 9.04 -13.73 -1.45
CA LEU A 295 8.96 -15.12 -1.87
C LEU A 295 10.33 -15.83 -1.76
N ILE A 296 11.43 -15.19 -2.16
CA ILE A 296 12.78 -15.74 -1.97
C ILE A 296 13.05 -16.02 -0.48
N GLN A 297 12.77 -15.05 0.40
CA GLN A 297 12.98 -15.20 1.84
C GLN A 297 12.13 -16.33 2.43
N ASP A 298 10.87 -16.46 2.00
CA ASP A 298 9.99 -17.51 2.52
C ASP A 298 10.38 -18.90 2.00
N LEU A 299 10.88 -19.01 0.76
CA LEU A 299 11.48 -20.25 0.25
C LEU A 299 12.71 -20.66 1.08
N GLU A 300 13.56 -19.71 1.46
CA GLU A 300 14.72 -19.96 2.32
C GLU A 300 14.30 -20.43 3.72
N LYS A 301 13.35 -19.73 4.36
CA LYS A 301 12.80 -20.10 5.68
C LYS A 301 12.16 -21.48 5.66
N ARG A 302 11.45 -21.83 4.58
CA ARG A 302 10.83 -23.15 4.40
C ARG A 302 11.85 -24.28 4.18
N GLY A 303 13.11 -23.94 3.87
CA GLY A 303 14.19 -24.87 3.59
C GLY A 303 14.32 -25.28 2.13
N TRP A 304 13.58 -24.63 1.21
CA TRP A 304 13.59 -24.91 -0.22
C TRP A 304 14.78 -24.21 -0.92
N LYS A 305 15.99 -24.50 -0.44
CA LYS A 305 17.23 -23.75 -0.76
C LYS A 305 17.51 -23.67 -2.26
N GLU A 306 17.45 -24.78 -2.99
CA GLU A 306 17.74 -24.79 -4.44
C GLU A 306 16.72 -23.96 -5.24
N LYS A 307 15.46 -24.00 -4.82
CA LYS A 307 14.37 -23.23 -5.42
C LYS A 307 14.55 -21.73 -5.15
N ALA A 308 14.86 -21.37 -3.90
CA ALA A 308 15.19 -20.00 -3.52
C ALA A 308 16.37 -19.45 -4.31
N GLU A 309 17.45 -20.24 -4.40
CA GLU A 309 18.70 -19.87 -5.06
C GLU A 309 18.51 -19.68 -6.58
N TRP A 310 17.64 -20.48 -7.23
CA TRP A 310 17.26 -20.23 -8.62
C TRP A 310 16.58 -18.86 -8.80
N LEU A 311 15.60 -18.55 -7.94
CA LEU A 311 14.82 -17.32 -8.05
C LEU A 311 15.67 -16.10 -7.69
N LYS A 312 16.50 -16.22 -6.64
CA LYS A 312 17.49 -15.24 -6.23
C LYS A 312 18.40 -14.86 -7.39
N ARG A 313 18.99 -15.81 -8.11
CA ARG A 313 19.83 -15.49 -9.29
C ARG A 313 19.11 -14.71 -10.38
N ARG A 314 17.81 -14.93 -10.59
CA ARG A 314 17.02 -14.16 -11.57
C ARG A 314 16.77 -12.74 -11.06
N TRP A 315 16.39 -12.60 -9.80
CA TRP A 315 16.19 -11.32 -9.14
C TRP A 315 17.49 -10.49 -9.11
N GLU A 316 18.61 -11.09 -8.73
CA GLU A 316 19.91 -10.42 -8.67
C GLU A 316 20.40 -9.94 -10.04
N LYS A 317 20.16 -10.69 -11.11
CA LYS A 317 20.44 -10.21 -12.47
C LYS A 317 19.66 -8.93 -12.81
N LYS A 318 18.39 -8.89 -12.41
CA LYS A 318 17.55 -7.70 -12.60
C LYS A 318 18.03 -6.53 -11.75
N VAL A 319 18.41 -6.78 -10.49
CA VAL A 319 19.02 -5.79 -9.60
C VAL A 319 20.28 -5.19 -10.24
N GLU A 320 21.18 -6.04 -10.75
CA GLU A 320 22.41 -5.58 -11.42
C GLU A 320 22.10 -4.76 -12.68
N HIS A 321 21.16 -5.19 -13.51
CA HIS A 321 20.74 -4.45 -14.71
C HIS A 321 20.29 -3.03 -14.37
N PHE A 322 19.33 -2.87 -13.46
CA PHE A 322 18.79 -1.56 -13.12
C PHE A 322 19.82 -0.63 -12.47
N ILE A 323 20.71 -1.16 -11.64
CA ILE A 323 21.68 -0.36 -10.90
C ILE A 323 22.91 -0.02 -11.78
N LYS A 324 23.31 -0.89 -12.71
CA LYS A 324 24.53 -0.69 -13.52
C LYS A 324 24.29 -0.15 -14.91
N ASP A 325 23.29 -0.69 -15.60
CA ASP A 325 23.05 -0.36 -17.00
C ASP A 325 22.26 0.95 -17.14
N ASP A 326 21.77 1.48 -16.01
CA ASP A 326 21.06 2.74 -15.83
C ASP A 326 19.94 2.97 -16.87
N PRO A 327 18.97 2.05 -17.01
CA PRO A 327 17.92 2.15 -18.00
C PRO A 327 16.97 3.33 -17.72
N ASN A 328 16.14 3.67 -18.71
CA ASN A 328 15.08 4.65 -18.52
C ASN A 328 14.01 4.12 -17.54
N LEU A 329 13.97 4.71 -16.33
CA LEU A 329 13.03 4.32 -15.27
C LEU A 329 11.58 4.76 -15.52
N PHE A 330 11.28 5.45 -16.62
CA PHE A 330 9.91 5.69 -17.08
C PHE A 330 9.48 4.72 -18.18
N HIS A 331 10.35 3.82 -18.62
CA HIS A 331 9.98 2.87 -19.65
C HIS A 331 9.12 1.72 -19.08
N SER A 332 7.92 1.55 -19.65
CA SER A 332 7.01 0.43 -19.39
C SER A 332 6.57 -0.20 -20.72
N GLU A 333 5.31 -0.63 -20.85
CA GLU A 333 4.62 -0.80 -22.14
C GLU A 333 4.66 0.49 -22.99
N TYR A 334 4.82 1.66 -22.36
CA TYR A 334 4.91 2.96 -23.01
C TYR A 334 6.30 3.59 -22.81
N PRO A 335 6.70 4.55 -23.67
CA PRO A 335 7.96 5.28 -23.50
C PRO A 335 8.06 6.09 -22.20
N PHE A 336 6.91 6.46 -21.60
CA PHE A 336 6.84 7.19 -20.34
C PHE A 336 5.63 6.74 -19.51
N ASP A 337 5.91 6.08 -18.38
CA ASP A 337 4.92 5.59 -17.42
C ASP A 337 5.59 5.31 -16.05
N PRO A 338 5.02 5.75 -14.92
CA PRO A 338 5.63 5.62 -13.60
C PRO A 338 5.25 4.32 -12.87
N THR A 339 4.91 3.26 -13.60
CA THR A 339 4.45 1.97 -13.04
C THR A 339 5.53 1.22 -12.26
N GLY A 340 6.81 1.47 -12.54
CA GLY A 340 7.93 0.69 -12.03
C GLY A 340 8.45 1.11 -10.64
N PHE A 341 8.01 2.22 -10.05
CA PHE A 341 8.67 2.78 -8.85
C PHE A 341 8.61 1.91 -7.60
N GLU A 342 7.62 1.02 -7.46
CA GLU A 342 7.67 0.00 -6.39
C GLU A 342 8.76 -1.04 -6.66
N ALA A 343 8.90 -1.49 -7.91
CA ALA A 343 9.91 -2.45 -8.30
C ALA A 343 11.32 -1.91 -8.09
N TYR A 344 11.59 -0.69 -8.58
CA TYR A 344 12.92 -0.07 -8.48
C TYR A 344 13.34 0.10 -7.01
N HIS A 345 12.43 0.58 -6.16
CA HIS A 345 12.70 0.70 -4.74
C HIS A 345 12.96 -0.66 -4.09
N ALA A 346 12.19 -1.70 -4.43
CA ALA A 346 12.39 -3.05 -3.92
C ALA A 346 13.74 -3.66 -4.34
N LEU A 347 14.18 -3.41 -5.58
CA LEU A 347 15.50 -3.83 -6.09
C LEU A 347 16.63 -3.13 -5.31
N ALA A 348 16.53 -1.80 -5.14
CA ALA A 348 17.52 -1.01 -4.40
C ALA A 348 17.61 -1.42 -2.92
N LYS A 349 16.45 -1.59 -2.27
CA LYS A 349 16.33 -2.07 -0.89
C LYS A 349 16.95 -3.44 -0.71
N TYR A 350 16.65 -4.37 -1.60
CA TYR A 350 17.24 -5.70 -1.60
C TYR A 350 18.78 -5.62 -1.70
N ALA A 351 19.30 -4.87 -2.67
CA ALA A 351 20.75 -4.74 -2.87
C ALA A 351 21.44 -4.15 -1.65
N TYR A 352 20.86 -3.09 -1.07
CA TYR A 352 21.39 -2.44 0.12
C TYR A 352 21.47 -3.41 1.30
N GLN A 353 20.42 -4.20 1.54
CA GLN A 353 20.38 -5.19 2.61
C GLN A 353 21.43 -6.29 2.40
N GLN A 354 21.50 -6.87 1.20
CA GLN A 354 22.48 -7.92 0.90
C GLN A 354 23.92 -7.46 1.11
N LEU A 355 24.26 -6.24 0.68
CA LEU A 355 25.60 -5.66 0.86
C LEU A 355 25.90 -5.34 2.33
N LYS A 356 24.94 -4.80 3.07
CA LYS A 356 25.10 -4.49 4.51
C LYS A 356 25.30 -5.73 5.36
N GLU A 357 24.65 -6.83 5.03
CA GLU A 357 24.79 -8.10 5.74
C GLU A 357 26.08 -8.87 5.38
N GLY A 358 26.84 -8.41 4.37
CA GLY A 358 28.05 -9.10 3.90
C GLY A 358 27.76 -10.44 3.21
N LYS A 359 26.51 -10.68 2.77
CA LYS A 359 26.05 -11.93 2.15
C LYS A 359 25.84 -11.82 0.64
N SER A 360 26.24 -10.70 0.05
CA SER A 360 25.89 -10.37 -1.33
C SER A 360 26.73 -11.13 -2.36
N THR A 361 26.05 -11.67 -3.37
CA THR A 361 26.63 -12.14 -4.64
C THR A 361 26.53 -11.08 -5.75
N LEU A 362 25.96 -9.91 -5.43
CA LEU A 362 25.75 -8.83 -6.38
C LEU A 362 27.08 -8.19 -6.78
N LYS A 363 27.20 -7.86 -8.05
CA LYS A 363 28.35 -7.17 -8.62
C LYS A 363 28.24 -5.64 -8.51
N VAL A 364 27.46 -5.10 -7.58
CA VAL A 364 27.31 -3.64 -7.36
C VAL A 364 27.92 -3.24 -6.02
N THR A 365 28.31 -1.98 -5.91
CA THR A 365 28.81 -1.36 -4.69
C THR A 365 27.69 -0.72 -3.90
N LEU A 366 27.92 -0.49 -2.60
CA LEU A 366 26.93 0.17 -1.74
C LEU A 366 26.64 1.60 -2.21
N ASP A 367 27.63 2.29 -2.78
CA ASP A 367 27.47 3.66 -3.25
C ASP A 367 26.68 3.73 -4.56
N GLU A 368 26.88 2.80 -5.50
CA GLU A 368 26.03 2.66 -6.69
C GLU A 368 24.56 2.41 -6.29
N VAL A 369 24.33 1.53 -5.30
CA VAL A 369 22.98 1.25 -4.79
C VAL A 369 22.33 2.51 -4.19
N LYS A 370 23.08 3.29 -3.39
CA LYS A 370 22.56 4.54 -2.80
C LYS A 370 22.24 5.57 -3.88
N GLN A 371 23.11 5.74 -4.87
CA GLN A 371 22.89 6.67 -5.99
C GLN A 371 21.64 6.27 -6.79
N PHE A 372 21.47 4.98 -7.08
CA PHE A 372 20.26 4.48 -7.75
C PHE A 372 19.01 4.73 -6.90
N MET A 373 19.06 4.47 -5.59
CA MET A 373 17.96 4.71 -4.66
C MET A 373 17.58 6.20 -4.61
N GLU A 374 18.56 7.12 -4.58
CA GLU A 374 18.29 8.56 -4.64
C GLU A 374 17.68 8.97 -6.00
N LYS A 375 18.18 8.40 -7.10
CA LYS A 375 17.69 8.67 -8.45
C LYS A 375 16.22 8.24 -8.61
N GLU A 376 15.89 6.99 -8.25
CA GLU A 376 14.52 6.48 -8.41
C GLU A 376 13.52 7.27 -7.55
N ILE A 377 13.89 7.62 -6.31
CA ILE A 377 13.04 8.44 -5.43
C ILE A 377 12.86 9.84 -6.01
N ALA A 378 13.91 10.48 -6.53
CA ALA A 378 13.79 11.80 -7.14
C ALA A 378 12.86 11.79 -8.37
N LEU A 379 12.96 10.78 -9.24
CA LEU A 379 12.07 10.61 -10.39
C LEU A 379 10.63 10.30 -9.97
N ASN A 380 10.44 9.49 -8.93
CA ASN A 380 9.14 9.20 -8.35
C ASN A 380 8.47 10.49 -7.83
N ILE A 381 9.21 11.32 -7.09
CA ILE A 381 8.74 12.63 -6.61
C ILE A 381 8.45 13.58 -7.77
N ALA A 382 9.24 13.57 -8.85
CA ALA A 382 9.05 14.45 -10.00
C ALA A 382 7.71 14.23 -10.73
N THR A 383 7.11 13.04 -10.57
CA THR A 383 5.78 12.73 -11.12
C THR A 383 4.64 13.08 -10.18
N ARG A 384 4.90 13.67 -9.00
CA ARG A 384 3.90 13.84 -7.94
C ARG A 384 3.68 15.28 -7.55
N GLY A 385 2.46 15.56 -7.09
CA GLY A 385 2.18 16.83 -6.43
C GLY A 385 2.80 16.86 -5.04
N TRP A 386 3.62 17.87 -4.76
CA TRP A 386 4.27 18.09 -3.46
C TRP A 386 4.15 19.52 -2.97
N LEU A 387 3.62 20.42 -3.81
CA LEU A 387 3.40 21.84 -3.52
C LEU A 387 1.90 22.19 -3.52
N GLU A 388 1.13 21.42 -4.28
CA GLU A 388 -0.28 21.60 -4.54
C GLU A 388 -1.12 21.45 -3.27
N THR A 389 -2.18 22.24 -3.17
CA THR A 389 -3.03 22.34 -1.98
C THR A 389 -4.42 21.71 -2.20
N SER A 390 -4.45 20.62 -2.97
CA SER A 390 -5.65 19.84 -3.23
C SER A 390 -5.42 18.35 -3.01
N TYR A 391 -6.44 17.65 -2.47
CA TYR A 391 -6.37 16.22 -2.21
C TYR A 391 -6.15 15.38 -3.48
N TYR A 392 -6.53 15.90 -4.66
CA TYR A 392 -6.37 15.20 -5.93
C TYR A 392 -5.00 15.44 -6.60
N GLN A 393 -4.11 16.22 -5.98
CA GLN A 393 -2.74 16.48 -6.44
C GLN A 393 -1.69 16.15 -5.38
N LEU A 394 -1.87 16.55 -4.12
CA LEU A 394 -0.88 16.33 -3.06
C LEU A 394 -0.65 14.83 -2.80
N GLY A 395 0.57 14.35 -3.05
CA GLY A 395 0.93 12.93 -3.00
C GLY A 395 0.39 12.10 -4.17
N GLY A 396 -0.48 12.67 -5.02
CA GLY A 396 -0.99 12.05 -6.22
C GLY A 396 0.06 12.03 -7.33
N GLU A 397 0.11 10.95 -8.11
CA GLU A 397 1.05 10.83 -9.23
C GLU A 397 0.40 11.26 -10.55
N LYS A 398 0.88 12.37 -11.12
CA LYS A 398 0.31 13.17 -12.22
C LYS A 398 -1.06 13.77 -11.90
N ARG A 399 -1.97 12.92 -11.41
CA ARG A 399 -3.29 13.19 -10.83
C ARG A 399 -3.59 12.06 -9.86
N LEU A 400 -4.55 12.23 -8.96
CA LEU A 400 -4.94 11.15 -8.06
C LEU A 400 -5.36 9.87 -8.82
N ARG A 401 -4.58 8.79 -8.68
CA ARG A 401 -4.80 7.47 -9.29
C ARG A 401 -4.20 6.32 -8.49
N TYR A 402 -4.48 5.08 -8.84
CA TYR A 402 -3.98 3.86 -8.18
C TYR A 402 -2.46 3.86 -7.92
N MET A 403 -1.64 4.35 -8.86
CA MET A 403 -0.18 4.46 -8.71
C MET A 403 0.27 5.42 -7.59
N SER A 404 -0.62 6.29 -7.09
CA SER A 404 -0.29 7.26 -6.05
C SER A 404 0.15 6.52 -4.77
N GLN A 405 -0.56 5.47 -4.38
CA GLN A 405 -0.19 4.67 -3.21
C GLN A 405 0.99 3.75 -3.48
N MET A 406 1.12 3.23 -4.71
CA MET A 406 2.22 2.36 -5.14
C MET A 406 3.57 3.05 -4.99
N GLY A 407 3.88 4.07 -5.79
CA GLY A 407 5.15 4.78 -5.60
C GLY A 407 5.22 5.56 -4.27
N GLY A 408 4.07 5.82 -3.61
CA GLY A 408 4.01 6.39 -2.27
C GLY A 408 4.62 5.47 -1.19
N TRP A 409 4.47 4.15 -1.35
CA TRP A 409 5.14 3.15 -0.52
C TRP A 409 6.67 3.34 -0.54
N SER A 410 7.25 3.45 -1.74
CA SER A 410 8.69 3.65 -1.94
C SER A 410 9.19 4.90 -1.23
N ILE A 411 8.46 6.01 -1.33
CA ILE A 411 8.83 7.28 -0.69
C ILE A 411 8.80 7.16 0.84
N LEU A 412 7.76 6.53 1.41
CA LEU A 412 7.65 6.39 2.85
C LEU A 412 8.70 5.43 3.42
N ASP A 413 8.95 4.30 2.76
CA ASP A 413 9.98 3.32 3.16
C ASP A 413 11.38 3.95 3.06
N TYR A 414 11.68 4.68 1.97
CA TYR A 414 12.89 5.47 1.83
C TYR A 414 13.10 6.44 3.00
N GLY A 415 12.07 7.22 3.34
CA GLY A 415 12.10 8.16 4.46
C GLY A 415 12.37 7.48 5.80
N LEU A 416 11.75 6.34 6.06
CA LEU A 416 11.91 5.62 7.33
C LEU A 416 13.31 5.04 7.51
N TYR A 417 13.85 4.42 6.47
CA TYR A 417 15.01 3.52 6.61
C TYR A 417 16.31 4.05 6.00
N TYR A 418 16.25 4.95 5.01
CA TYR A 418 17.40 5.27 4.17
C TYR A 418 17.73 6.76 4.13
N ALA A 419 16.72 7.63 4.19
CA ALA A 419 16.93 9.07 4.12
C ALA A 419 17.71 9.62 5.32
N GLU A 420 18.69 10.49 5.03
CA GLU A 420 19.37 11.29 6.05
C GLU A 420 18.42 12.34 6.64
N ASN A 421 17.79 13.15 5.76
CA ASN A 421 16.70 14.06 6.12
C ASN A 421 15.35 13.43 5.78
N LEU A 422 14.82 12.65 6.72
CA LEU A 422 13.60 11.85 6.53
C LEU A 422 12.28 12.64 6.45
N TYR A 423 12.19 13.82 7.06
CA TYR A 423 10.89 14.46 7.33
C TYR A 423 10.11 14.82 6.06
N PRO A 424 10.70 15.41 5.00
CA PRO A 424 9.96 15.67 3.76
C PRO A 424 9.36 14.40 3.14
N PHE A 425 10.11 13.29 3.18
CA PHE A 425 9.65 12.00 2.67
C PHE A 425 8.54 11.40 3.53
N LEU A 426 8.60 11.53 4.85
CA LEU A 426 7.49 11.11 5.72
C LEU A 426 6.21 11.90 5.39
N ARG A 427 6.30 13.22 5.22
CA ARG A 427 5.14 14.06 4.89
C ARG A 427 4.52 13.64 3.55
N LEU A 428 5.33 13.54 2.50
CA LEU A 428 4.86 13.23 1.14
C LEU A 428 4.43 11.77 0.98
N GLY A 429 5.21 10.83 1.52
CA GLY A 429 4.92 9.40 1.48
C GLY A 429 3.62 9.07 2.22
N TYR A 430 3.38 9.68 3.38
CA TYR A 430 2.13 9.48 4.11
C TYR A 430 0.93 10.16 3.43
N ALA A 431 1.12 11.33 2.81
CA ALA A 431 0.08 11.94 1.98
C ALA A 431 -0.30 11.04 0.79
N SER A 432 0.71 10.42 0.15
CA SER A 432 0.52 9.46 -0.93
C SER A 432 -0.23 8.20 -0.46
N PHE A 433 0.13 7.67 0.72
CA PHE A 433 -0.59 6.56 1.37
C PHE A 433 -2.08 6.88 1.58
N LEU A 434 -2.41 8.09 2.02
CA LEU A 434 -3.80 8.47 2.26
C LEU A 434 -4.57 8.81 0.96
N SER A 435 -3.88 9.27 -0.08
CA SER A 435 -4.46 9.91 -1.26
C SER A 435 -5.63 9.13 -1.89
N SER A 436 -5.39 7.93 -2.43
CA SER A 436 -6.35 7.18 -3.27
C SER A 436 -7.55 6.61 -2.53
N TRP A 437 -7.56 6.64 -1.18
CA TRP A 437 -8.79 6.37 -0.42
C TRP A 437 -9.91 7.34 -0.76
N ALA A 438 -9.58 8.54 -1.25
CA ALA A 438 -10.56 9.50 -1.76
C ALA A 438 -11.28 9.04 -3.04
N LEU A 439 -10.80 8.01 -3.73
CA LEU A 439 -11.45 7.45 -4.91
C LEU A 439 -12.53 6.42 -4.58
N MET A 440 -12.64 6.03 -3.31
CA MET A 440 -13.63 5.08 -2.83
C MET A 440 -14.97 5.77 -2.58
N ASN A 441 -16.05 5.21 -3.10
CA ASN A 441 -17.40 5.57 -2.72
C ASN A 441 -17.77 4.83 -1.43
N ALA A 442 -17.52 5.47 -0.29
CA ALA A 442 -17.82 4.91 1.02
C ALA A 442 -18.35 6.00 1.96
N GLY A 443 -19.38 5.65 2.73
CA GLY A 443 -20.01 6.56 3.67
C GLY A 443 -20.84 5.86 4.72
N ASP A 444 -21.53 6.66 5.52
CA ASP A 444 -22.57 6.27 6.46
C ASP A 444 -23.96 6.60 5.90
N GLU A 445 -25.01 6.36 6.68
CA GLU A 445 -26.38 6.65 6.27
C GLU A 445 -26.62 8.15 5.98
N GLU A 446 -26.00 9.06 6.74
CA GLU A 446 -26.12 10.51 6.54
C GLU A 446 -25.56 10.96 5.18
N SER A 447 -24.44 10.36 4.77
CA SER A 447 -23.83 10.58 3.45
C SER A 447 -24.45 9.73 2.33
N ASN A 448 -25.56 9.03 2.57
CA ASN A 448 -26.16 8.07 1.64
C ASN A 448 -25.12 7.05 1.11
N TYR A 449 -24.26 6.60 2.01
CA TYR A 449 -23.24 5.59 1.80
C TYR A 449 -22.17 5.92 0.73
N GLY A 450 -21.93 7.19 0.42
CA GLY A 450 -20.81 7.59 -0.42
C GLY A 450 -20.88 9.03 -0.93
N TYR A 451 -19.79 9.51 -1.53
CA TYR A 451 -19.73 10.88 -2.06
C TYR A 451 -19.86 10.95 -3.59
N TRP A 452 -19.17 10.06 -4.32
CA TRP A 452 -19.09 10.11 -5.77
C TRP A 452 -20.35 9.60 -6.47
N TRP A 453 -20.89 8.49 -5.97
CA TRP A 453 -22.06 7.79 -6.50
C TRP A 453 -22.95 7.35 -5.33
N PRO A 454 -23.53 8.31 -4.57
CA PRO A 454 -24.19 8.08 -3.29
C PRO A 454 -25.38 7.14 -3.43
N VAL A 455 -25.22 5.91 -2.95
CA VAL A 455 -26.26 4.88 -2.79
C VAL A 455 -25.65 3.71 -2.02
N LYS A 456 -26.46 3.00 -1.21
CA LYS A 456 -26.03 1.84 -0.43
C LYS A 456 -25.37 0.74 -1.26
N GLU A 457 -25.86 0.49 -2.48
CA GLU A 457 -25.31 -0.54 -3.38
C GLU A 457 -23.88 -0.24 -3.85
N ASN A 458 -23.42 1.01 -3.77
CA ASN A 458 -22.07 1.42 -4.14
C ASN A 458 -21.15 1.58 -2.92
N ASP A 459 -21.60 1.26 -1.69
CA ASP A 459 -20.80 1.40 -0.48
C ASP A 459 -19.66 0.38 -0.49
N GLY A 460 -18.44 0.84 -0.77
CA GLY A 460 -17.29 -0.04 -0.98
C GLY A 460 -16.75 -0.07 -2.41
N ALA A 461 -17.50 0.51 -3.36
CA ALA A 461 -17.04 0.67 -4.73
C ALA A 461 -15.92 1.71 -4.81
N ALA A 462 -15.07 1.65 -5.85
CA ALA A 462 -13.96 2.59 -6.02
C ALA A 462 -13.69 2.89 -7.50
N GLY A 463 -13.07 4.05 -7.76
CA GLY A 463 -12.55 4.44 -9.07
C GLY A 463 -11.03 4.27 -9.18
N SER A 464 -10.49 3.94 -10.37
CA SER A 464 -9.03 3.84 -10.59
C SER A 464 -8.28 5.18 -10.56
N ALA A 465 -8.94 6.26 -10.96
CA ALA A 465 -8.35 7.59 -10.98
C ALA A 465 -9.39 8.72 -10.84
N PHE A 466 -8.88 9.94 -10.77
CA PHE A 466 -9.65 11.16 -10.69
C PHE A 466 -9.68 11.89 -12.04
N VAL A 467 -10.86 12.33 -12.46
CA VAL A 467 -11.03 13.28 -13.58
C VAL A 467 -10.98 14.69 -13.01
N THR A 468 -10.01 15.49 -13.47
CA THR A 468 -9.78 16.87 -13.00
C THR A 468 -10.58 17.90 -13.79
N GLU A 469 -10.83 17.60 -15.06
CA GLU A 469 -11.60 18.42 -15.99
C GLU A 469 -13.08 18.42 -15.61
N ALA A 470 -13.82 19.49 -15.96
CA ALA A 470 -15.27 19.54 -15.76
C ALA A 470 -15.97 18.32 -16.36
N TYR A 471 -15.53 17.91 -17.55
CA TYR A 471 -15.82 16.63 -18.19
C TYR A 471 -14.54 16.11 -18.84
N GLY A 472 -14.22 14.83 -18.62
CA GLY A 472 -13.01 14.21 -19.15
C GLY A 472 -13.27 12.78 -19.63
N ARG A 473 -12.40 12.31 -20.52
CA ARG A 473 -12.43 10.95 -21.06
C ARG A 473 -11.42 10.07 -20.33
N THR A 474 -11.88 8.94 -19.81
CA THR A 474 -11.02 7.93 -19.17
C THR A 474 -10.27 7.12 -20.23
N TRP A 475 -9.15 6.48 -19.87
CA TRP A 475 -8.45 5.60 -20.83
C TRP A 475 -9.29 4.37 -21.21
N LEU A 476 -10.28 4.02 -20.37
CA LEU A 476 -11.33 3.03 -20.66
C LEU A 476 -12.30 3.49 -21.78
N GLY A 477 -12.13 4.70 -22.31
CA GLY A 477 -12.89 5.25 -23.44
C GLY A 477 -14.18 5.95 -23.07
N ASN A 478 -14.57 5.95 -21.79
CA ASN A 478 -15.82 6.54 -21.28
C ASN A 478 -15.64 8.01 -20.90
N GLU A 479 -16.65 8.83 -21.15
CA GLU A 479 -16.71 10.22 -20.69
C GLU A 479 -17.46 10.33 -19.35
N GLN A 480 -16.96 11.17 -18.45
CA GLN A 480 -17.60 11.48 -17.18
C GLN A 480 -17.27 12.88 -16.68
N LYS A 481 -18.04 13.35 -15.69
CA LYS A 481 -17.76 14.61 -14.98
C LYS A 481 -16.48 14.51 -14.14
N ARG A 482 -15.98 15.67 -13.69
CA ARG A 482 -14.98 15.78 -12.63
C ARG A 482 -15.34 14.86 -11.45
N GLY A 483 -14.37 14.10 -10.94
CA GLY A 483 -14.59 13.16 -9.84
C GLY A 483 -13.88 11.82 -10.03
N ALA A 484 -14.09 10.90 -9.09
CA ALA A 484 -13.58 9.54 -9.19
C ALA A 484 -14.18 8.80 -10.40
N TRP A 485 -13.40 7.91 -11.01
CA TRP A 485 -13.87 7.05 -12.09
C TRP A 485 -15.02 6.17 -11.64
N ARG A 486 -15.96 5.89 -12.54
CA ARG A 486 -17.09 4.99 -12.25
C ARG A 486 -16.73 3.49 -12.13
N TYR A 487 -15.52 3.11 -12.54
CA TYR A 487 -14.99 1.75 -12.56
C TYR A 487 -13.71 1.64 -11.74
N SER A 488 -13.54 0.49 -11.09
CA SER A 488 -12.41 0.20 -10.22
C SER A 488 -11.11 0.03 -10.98
N ALA A 489 -11.14 -0.66 -12.13
CA ALA A 489 -9.96 -1.02 -12.92
C ALA A 489 -8.77 -1.39 -12.02
N GLU A 490 -7.63 -0.70 -12.13
CA GLU A 490 -6.38 -1.03 -11.40
C GLU A 490 -6.34 -0.55 -9.92
N ILE A 491 -7.41 0.04 -9.37
CA ILE A 491 -7.38 0.65 -8.03
C ILE A 491 -6.88 -0.29 -6.93
N ASP A 492 -7.17 -1.58 -7.05
CA ASP A 492 -6.83 -2.58 -6.04
C ASP A 492 -5.32 -2.86 -5.97
N LEU A 493 -4.55 -2.51 -7.02
CA LEU A 493 -3.08 -2.47 -6.96
C LEU A 493 -2.60 -1.36 -6.02
N GLY A 494 -3.23 -0.18 -6.12
CA GLY A 494 -3.00 0.94 -5.21
C GLY A 494 -3.37 0.61 -3.78
N PHE A 495 -4.54 0.01 -3.55
CA PHE A 495 -4.94 -0.42 -2.22
C PHE A 495 -4.05 -1.54 -1.67
N GLY A 496 -3.56 -2.45 -2.52
CA GLY A 496 -2.54 -3.44 -2.14
C GLY A 496 -1.27 -2.78 -1.61
N ALA A 497 -0.76 -1.75 -2.31
CA ALA A 497 0.35 -0.94 -1.82
C ALA A 497 0.02 -0.20 -0.52
N ALA A 498 -1.22 0.29 -0.36
CA ALA A 498 -1.66 0.94 0.87
C ALA A 498 -1.58 -0.02 2.07
N LEU A 499 -2.01 -1.28 1.92
CA LEU A 499 -1.87 -2.30 2.97
C LEU A 499 -0.39 -2.51 3.35
N ARG A 500 0.51 -2.57 2.34
CA ARG A 500 1.96 -2.66 2.55
C ARG A 500 2.58 -1.40 3.13
N THR A 501 1.87 -0.26 3.16
CA THR A 501 2.34 1.06 3.63
C THR A 501 1.76 1.47 4.98
N ALA A 502 0.62 0.89 5.38
CA ALA A 502 -0.05 1.18 6.65
C ALA A 502 0.88 1.03 7.87
N ALA A 503 1.09 2.14 8.58
CA ALA A 503 1.87 2.20 9.81
C ALA A 503 1.49 3.43 10.62
N THR A 504 1.59 3.33 11.95
CA THR A 504 1.49 4.47 12.85
C THR A 504 2.90 5.02 13.10
N ILE A 505 3.15 6.30 12.82
CA ILE A 505 4.48 6.91 12.88
C ILE A 505 4.47 8.13 13.79
N ILE A 506 5.22 8.09 14.89
CA ILE A 506 5.54 9.26 15.69
C ILE A 506 6.82 9.89 15.15
N ALA A 507 6.79 11.16 14.77
CA ALA A 507 7.95 11.89 14.28
C ALA A 507 8.15 13.22 15.03
N GLN A 508 9.39 13.52 15.43
CA GLN A 508 9.79 14.84 15.91
C GLN A 508 10.11 15.75 14.71
N ASP A 509 9.06 16.19 14.03
CA ASP A 509 9.19 16.94 12.80
C ASP A 509 9.72 18.38 13.07
N PRO A 510 10.70 18.88 12.30
CA PRO A 510 11.29 20.21 12.53
C PRO A 510 10.30 21.36 12.30
N LEU A 511 9.30 21.18 11.43
CA LEU A 511 8.27 22.16 11.14
C LEU A 511 7.07 22.00 12.07
N PHE A 512 6.55 20.78 12.20
CA PHE A 512 5.30 20.50 12.90
C PHE A 512 5.47 20.15 14.38
N GLY A 513 6.70 19.97 14.87
CA GLY A 513 6.97 19.43 16.20
C GLY A 513 6.62 17.94 16.28
N LEU A 514 6.31 17.46 17.49
CA LEU A 514 5.91 16.07 17.68
C LEU A 514 4.54 15.80 17.02
N ILE A 515 4.52 14.90 16.04
CA ILE A 515 3.34 14.50 15.26
C ILE A 515 3.17 12.99 15.23
N CYS A 516 1.93 12.56 14.99
CA CYS A 516 1.55 11.16 14.80
C CYS A 516 0.88 11.03 13.43
N TYR A 517 1.52 10.34 12.49
CA TYR A 517 0.90 9.90 11.25
C TYR A 517 0.15 8.60 11.50
N GLY A 518 -1.06 8.48 10.95
CA GLY A 518 -1.86 7.26 11.11
C GLY A 518 -2.36 7.01 12.51
N GLY A 519 -2.39 8.01 13.39
CA GLY A 519 -2.81 7.78 14.77
C GLY A 519 -3.09 9.06 15.53
N LYS A 520 -3.56 8.87 16.77
CA LYS A 520 -3.74 9.94 17.74
C LYS A 520 -2.63 9.85 18.79
N LEU A 521 -2.08 11.00 19.15
CA LEU A 521 -1.07 11.13 20.20
C LEU A 521 -1.63 11.97 21.34
N GLU A 522 -1.50 11.46 22.56
CA GLU A 522 -1.76 12.18 23.81
C GLU A 522 -0.50 12.16 24.67
N GLU A 523 -0.14 13.31 25.25
CA GLU A 523 0.96 13.40 26.19
C GLU A 523 0.43 13.46 27.61
N SER A 524 0.95 12.60 28.49
CA SER A 524 0.52 12.49 29.89
C SER A 524 1.72 12.40 30.81
N GLY A 525 2.15 13.54 31.38
CA GLY A 525 3.35 13.62 32.20
C GLY A 525 4.59 13.13 31.44
N HIS A 526 5.16 12.02 31.90
CA HIS A 526 6.34 11.37 31.31
C HIS A 526 6.03 10.33 30.23
N GLU A 527 4.75 10.12 29.88
CA GLU A 527 4.31 9.13 28.90
C GLU A 527 3.76 9.78 27.63
N LEU A 528 3.95 9.07 26.52
CA LEU A 528 3.20 9.24 25.28
C LEU A 528 2.18 8.11 25.19
N LYS A 529 0.92 8.43 24.90
CA LYS A 529 -0.15 7.47 24.63
C LYS A 529 -0.52 7.58 23.15
N ILE A 530 -0.36 6.47 22.41
CA ILE A 530 -0.54 6.41 20.96
C ILE A 530 -1.66 5.44 20.62
N TYR A 531 -2.67 5.93 19.90
CA TYR A 531 -3.76 5.12 19.36
C TYR A 531 -3.50 4.93 17.87
N SER A 532 -3.23 3.70 17.46
CA SER A 532 -2.97 3.34 16.07
C SER A 532 -4.27 3.33 15.27
N LEU A 533 -4.33 4.14 14.22
CA LEU A 533 -5.49 4.36 13.34
C LEU A 533 -5.13 4.20 11.85
N ASP A 534 -3.98 3.57 11.55
CA ASP A 534 -3.45 3.36 10.20
C ASP A 534 -4.22 2.31 9.37
N GLY A 535 -5.21 1.65 9.98
CA GLY A 535 -6.10 0.68 9.36
C GLY A 535 -5.72 -0.78 9.60
N LEU A 536 -4.43 -1.10 9.73
CA LEU A 536 -3.96 -2.47 10.01
C LEU A 536 -3.45 -2.66 11.43
N ARG A 537 -2.87 -1.61 12.02
CA ARG A 537 -2.30 -1.59 13.38
C ARG A 537 -1.19 -2.63 13.56
N GLN A 538 -0.42 -2.91 12.52
CA GLN A 538 0.65 -3.92 12.53
C GLN A 538 2.06 -3.35 12.71
N ARG A 539 2.23 -2.08 12.34
CA ARG A 539 3.55 -1.43 12.34
C ARG A 539 3.49 -0.11 13.06
N PHE A 540 4.48 0.07 13.92
CA PHE A 540 4.66 1.29 14.70
C PHE A 540 6.10 1.76 14.57
N HIS A 541 6.28 3.05 14.32
CA HIS A 541 7.58 3.70 14.21
C HIS A 541 7.66 4.91 15.13
N LEU A 542 8.76 5.03 15.86
CA LEU A 542 9.08 6.21 16.67
C LEU A 542 10.40 6.82 16.19
N ILE A 543 10.27 7.97 15.55
CA ILE A 543 11.37 8.76 15.00
C ILE A 543 11.54 10.04 15.83
N LYS A 544 12.57 10.06 16.66
CA LYS A 544 13.00 11.23 17.44
C LYS A 544 14.47 11.52 17.15
N VAL A 545 14.94 12.68 17.62
CA VAL A 545 16.37 13.02 17.56
C VAL A 545 17.18 11.88 18.20
N HIS A 546 18.08 11.27 17.42
CA HIS A 546 18.90 10.11 17.78
C HIS A 546 18.17 8.79 18.10
N VAL A 547 16.89 8.64 17.74
CA VAL A 547 16.14 7.39 17.94
C VAL A 547 15.28 7.09 16.72
N LYS A 548 15.49 5.92 16.11
CA LYS A 548 14.63 5.36 15.07
C LYS A 548 14.17 3.97 15.51
N LEU A 549 13.13 3.91 16.33
CA LEU A 549 12.57 2.64 16.80
C LEU A 549 11.53 2.15 15.79
N HIS A 550 11.63 0.88 15.39
CA HIS A 550 10.66 0.21 14.54
C HIS A 550 10.11 -1.04 15.26
N MET A 551 8.78 -1.18 15.25
CA MET A 551 8.06 -2.32 15.82
C MET A 551 7.12 -2.88 14.75
N ASN A 552 7.36 -4.11 14.31
CA ASN A 552 6.56 -4.76 13.28
C ASN A 552 6.08 -6.13 13.77
N LEU A 553 4.77 -6.36 13.73
CA LEU A 553 4.20 -7.68 13.96
C LEU A 553 4.10 -8.45 12.65
N GLU A 554 4.50 -9.72 12.66
CA GLU A 554 4.38 -10.65 11.52
C GLU A 554 2.91 -10.91 11.13
N ARG A 555 2.07 -11.03 12.15
CA ARG A 555 0.63 -11.26 12.12
C ARG A 555 0.02 -10.56 13.34
N ASP A 556 -1.30 -10.55 13.46
CA ASP A 556 -2.03 -9.84 14.52
C ASP A 556 -1.91 -8.32 14.41
N GLY A 557 -2.23 -7.55 15.45
CA GLY A 557 -2.01 -6.10 15.46
C GLY A 557 -2.08 -5.50 16.86
N PHE A 558 -1.60 -4.28 17.06
CA PHE A 558 -1.79 -3.53 18.31
C PHE A 558 -3.26 -3.19 18.50
N THR A 559 -3.79 -3.24 19.72
CA THR A 559 -5.17 -2.81 20.03
C THR A 559 -5.44 -1.36 19.64
N SER A 560 -6.67 -1.04 19.25
CA SER A 560 -7.12 0.35 19.07
C SER A 560 -7.30 1.05 20.42
N SER A 561 -7.61 0.29 21.47
CA SER A 561 -7.61 0.69 22.87
C SER A 561 -7.40 -0.56 23.74
N PRO A 562 -6.54 -0.55 24.77
CA PRO A 562 -5.74 0.57 25.26
C PRO A 562 -4.64 1.02 24.28
N PRO A 563 -4.07 2.23 24.45
CA PRO A 563 -3.03 2.76 23.56
C PRO A 563 -1.69 2.06 23.75
N ILE A 564 -0.80 2.21 22.77
CA ILE A 564 0.63 2.00 22.96
C ILE A 564 1.14 3.11 23.88
N ILE A 565 1.80 2.75 24.98
CA ILE A 565 2.36 3.66 25.96
C ILE A 565 3.88 3.63 25.86
N ILE A 566 4.49 4.80 25.72
CA ILE A 566 5.94 4.94 25.64
C ILE A 566 6.39 5.97 26.68
N HIS A 567 7.32 5.58 27.54
CA HIS A 567 7.97 6.55 28.41
C HIS A 567 8.84 7.50 27.58
N LYS A 568 8.78 8.82 27.81
CA LYS A 568 9.48 9.85 27.02
C LYS A 568 11.01 9.63 26.93
N ASN A 569 11.59 9.03 27.97
CA ASN A 569 13.02 8.66 28.02
C ASN A 569 13.34 7.26 27.46
N LEU A 570 12.33 6.56 26.93
CA LEU A 570 12.41 5.19 26.37
C LEU A 570 12.84 4.12 27.39
N ASN A 571 12.50 4.35 28.66
CA ASN A 571 12.76 3.38 29.72
C ASN A 571 11.83 2.17 29.62
N TYR A 572 10.62 2.35 29.10
CA TYR A 572 9.71 1.24 28.81
C TYR A 572 8.76 1.57 27.66
N LEU A 573 8.23 0.49 27.08
CA LEU A 573 7.13 0.48 26.14
C LEU A 573 6.09 -0.52 26.65
N LYS A 574 4.82 -0.15 26.63
CA LYS A 574 3.69 -1.04 26.95
C LYS A 574 2.69 -1.00 25.82
N PHE A 575 2.17 -2.15 25.43
CA PHE A 575 1.13 -2.25 24.41
C PHE A 575 0.36 -3.54 24.61
N VAL A 576 -0.76 -3.65 23.91
CA VAL A 576 -1.55 -4.88 23.88
C VAL A 576 -1.63 -5.34 22.43
N ILE A 577 -1.27 -6.60 22.21
CA ILE A 577 -1.50 -7.26 20.93
C ILE A 577 -2.96 -7.74 20.92
N GLU A 578 -3.69 -7.45 19.85
CA GLU A 578 -5.00 -7.97 19.53
C GLU A 578 -4.84 -9.12 18.54
N SER A 579 -5.16 -10.34 19.00
CA SER A 579 -5.19 -11.53 18.16
C SER A 579 -6.17 -11.36 17.00
N ARG A 580 -5.74 -11.79 15.81
CA ARG A 580 -6.58 -11.88 14.60
C ARG A 580 -7.06 -13.30 14.35
N TYR A 581 -6.79 -14.22 15.26
CA TYR A 581 -7.11 -15.63 15.13
C TYR A 581 -7.61 -16.21 16.46
N GLU A 582 -8.62 -17.05 16.40
CA GLU A 582 -9.23 -17.62 17.61
C GLU A 582 -8.34 -18.69 18.25
N GLN A 583 -7.60 -19.46 17.46
CA GLN A 583 -6.76 -20.53 17.96
C GLN A 583 -5.47 -20.01 18.59
N PRO A 584 -4.93 -20.70 19.61
CA PRO A 584 -3.59 -20.41 20.12
C PRO A 584 -2.53 -20.52 19.03
N HIS A 585 -1.61 -19.56 18.99
CA HIS A 585 -0.57 -19.52 17.96
C HIS A 585 0.63 -18.69 18.42
N LEU A 586 1.69 -18.70 17.62
CA LEU A 586 2.85 -17.84 17.80
C LEU A 586 2.75 -16.62 16.90
N THR A 587 3.04 -15.45 17.44
CA THR A 587 3.27 -14.22 16.67
C THR A 587 4.67 -13.70 16.94
N LYS A 588 5.31 -13.15 15.91
CA LYS A 588 6.66 -12.60 16.03
C LYS A 588 6.62 -11.09 15.99
N LEU A 589 7.18 -10.46 17.02
CA LEU A 589 7.42 -9.03 17.08
C LEU A 589 8.87 -8.74 16.69
N TYR A 590 9.06 -8.03 15.59
CA TYR A 590 10.36 -7.51 15.18
C TYR A 590 10.56 -6.11 15.78
N LEU A 591 11.66 -5.96 16.51
CA LEU A 591 12.09 -4.73 17.15
C LEU A 591 13.42 -4.29 16.56
N ASP A 592 13.51 -3.05 16.10
CA ASP A 592 14.76 -2.48 15.61
C ASP A 592 14.96 -1.06 16.14
N GLY A 593 16.23 -0.66 16.34
CA GLY A 593 16.59 0.68 16.80
C GLY A 593 16.29 1.01 18.26
N LEU A 594 16.21 -0.01 19.12
CA LEU A 594 16.31 0.17 20.58
C LEU A 594 17.69 0.75 20.94
N ARG A 595 17.73 1.59 21.99
CA ARG A 595 19.00 2.12 22.50
C ARG A 595 19.87 0.99 23.03
N PRO A 596 21.21 1.08 22.93
CA PRO A 596 22.09 0.11 23.56
C PRO A 596 21.78 -0.08 25.05
N GLY A 597 21.67 -1.34 25.48
CA GLY A 597 21.35 -1.69 26.86
C GLY A 597 20.66 -3.04 26.99
N SER A 598 20.35 -3.41 28.23
CA SER A 598 19.62 -4.65 28.55
C SER A 598 18.13 -4.35 28.70
N TYR A 599 17.32 -5.19 28.07
CA TYR A 599 15.87 -5.08 28.06
C TYR A 599 15.25 -6.37 28.58
N ARG A 600 14.25 -6.20 29.43
CA ARG A 600 13.37 -7.26 29.91
C ARG A 600 12.06 -7.22 29.14
N VAL A 601 11.60 -8.38 28.69
CA VAL A 601 10.28 -8.56 28.05
C VAL A 601 9.34 -9.26 29.02
N VAL A 602 8.20 -8.63 29.27
CA VAL A 602 7.11 -9.17 30.09
C VAL A 602 5.92 -9.39 29.17
N ILE A 603 5.37 -10.59 29.17
CA ILE A 603 4.19 -10.97 28.38
C ILE A 603 3.15 -11.52 29.35
N ASP A 604 1.96 -10.93 29.34
CA ASP A 604 0.85 -11.28 30.24
C ASP A 604 1.28 -11.32 31.73
N GLY A 605 2.03 -10.28 32.13
CA GLY A 605 2.54 -10.13 33.50
C GLY A 605 3.68 -11.07 33.90
N ARG A 606 4.14 -11.96 33.01
CA ARG A 606 5.24 -12.91 33.27
C ARG A 606 6.49 -12.50 32.51
N GLU A 607 7.63 -12.52 33.19
CA GLU A 607 8.93 -12.34 32.54
C GLU A 607 9.19 -13.50 31.58
N LYS A 608 9.54 -13.17 30.33
CA LYS A 608 9.75 -14.17 29.26
C LYS A 608 11.18 -14.21 28.75
N ASP A 609 11.80 -13.04 28.60
CA ASP A 609 13.14 -12.93 28.03
C ASP A 609 13.88 -11.71 28.62
N ILE A 610 15.20 -11.80 28.67
CA ILE A 610 16.11 -10.67 28.89
C ILE A 610 17.13 -10.69 27.77
N PHE A 611 17.22 -9.60 27.02
CA PHE A 611 18.17 -9.49 25.91
C PHE A 611 18.95 -8.19 25.95
N SER A 612 20.14 -8.20 25.36
CA SER A 612 20.95 -6.99 25.14
C SER A 612 20.70 -6.46 23.73
N ALA A 613 20.29 -5.19 23.60
CA ALA A 613 20.21 -4.51 22.32
C ALA A 613 21.60 -3.93 21.98
N GLN A 614 22.19 -4.36 20.86
CA GLN A 614 23.48 -3.87 20.36
C GLN A 614 23.36 -3.31 18.92
N GLN A 615 22.21 -2.70 18.58
CA GLN A 615 21.87 -2.09 17.27
C GLN A 615 21.28 -2.99 16.18
N LEU A 616 21.16 -4.31 16.39
CA LEU A 616 20.52 -5.20 15.40
C LEU A 616 19.03 -5.42 15.69
N ALA A 617 18.26 -5.63 14.62
CA ALA A 617 16.87 -6.04 14.71
C ALA A 617 16.73 -7.37 15.48
N ARG A 618 15.79 -7.44 16.42
CA ARG A 618 15.50 -8.61 17.25
C ARG A 618 14.06 -9.05 17.02
N GLY A 619 13.88 -10.32 16.66
CA GLY A 619 12.58 -10.99 16.73
C GLY A 619 12.32 -11.53 18.13
N VAL A 620 11.16 -11.21 18.70
CA VAL A 620 10.63 -11.76 19.94
C VAL A 620 9.43 -12.62 19.61
N ASP A 621 9.49 -13.89 19.98
CA ASP A 621 8.41 -14.85 19.80
C ASP A 621 7.40 -14.69 20.96
N ILE A 622 6.13 -14.46 20.61
CA ILE A 622 5.05 -14.19 21.57
C ILE A 622 3.99 -15.27 21.38
N GLN A 623 3.79 -16.07 22.41
CA GLN A 623 2.67 -17.02 22.45
C GLN A 623 1.37 -16.27 22.70
N VAL A 624 0.42 -16.41 21.78
CA VAL A 624 -0.91 -15.81 21.83
C VAL A 624 -1.90 -16.90 22.24
N GLU A 625 -2.46 -16.79 23.44
CA GLU A 625 -3.44 -17.74 23.98
C GLU A 625 -4.81 -17.11 24.23
N ASN A 626 -4.87 -15.77 24.22
CA ASN A 626 -6.06 -14.98 24.49
C ASN A 626 -6.21 -13.90 23.41
N ARG A 627 -7.42 -13.31 23.30
CA ARG A 627 -7.68 -12.25 22.32
C ARG A 627 -6.77 -11.03 22.49
N ASN A 628 -6.44 -10.66 23.74
CA ASN A 628 -5.65 -9.49 24.06
C ASN A 628 -4.46 -9.89 24.93
N ILE A 629 -3.25 -9.55 24.51
CA ILE A 629 -2.00 -9.96 25.16
C ILE A 629 -1.21 -8.70 25.55
N PRO A 630 -1.16 -8.34 26.84
CA PRO A 630 -0.32 -7.24 27.30
C PRO A 630 1.16 -7.59 27.16
N VAL A 631 1.93 -6.66 26.61
CA VAL A 631 3.38 -6.78 26.45
C VAL A 631 4.05 -5.53 27.00
N GLU A 632 5.10 -5.73 27.80
CA GLU A 632 5.98 -4.66 28.27
C GLU A 632 7.43 -4.96 27.88
N ILE A 633 8.12 -3.94 27.36
CA ILE A 633 9.55 -3.97 27.09
C ILE A 633 10.19 -2.92 27.98
N ILE A 634 11.06 -3.33 28.90
CA ILE A 634 11.59 -2.48 29.98
C ILE A 634 13.11 -2.46 29.89
N CYS A 635 13.72 -1.28 29.74
CA CYS A 635 15.16 -1.09 29.84
C CYS A 635 15.58 -1.24 31.31
N ILE A 636 16.40 -2.25 31.60
CA ILE A 636 16.86 -2.59 32.96
C ILE A 636 18.32 -2.16 33.22
N ALA A 637 19.11 -1.95 32.17
CA ALA A 637 20.44 -1.37 32.27
C ALA A 637 20.77 -0.61 30.97
N LYS A 638 21.39 0.57 31.11
CA LYS A 638 21.90 1.36 29.98
C LYS A 638 23.40 1.08 29.85
N ASN A 639 23.84 0.82 28.62
CA ASN A 639 25.27 0.69 28.30
C ASN A 639 25.87 2.06 27.94
#